data_AF-A0A7S4W7T4-F1
#
_entry.id   AF-A0A7S4W7T4-F1
#
_cell.length_a   1.000
_cell.length_b   1.000
_cell.length_c   1.000
_cell.angle_alpha   90.00
_cell.angle_beta   90.00
_cell.angle_gamma   90.00
#
_symmetry.space_group_name_H-M   'P 1'
#
loop_
_entity.id
_entity.type
_entity.pdbx_description
1 polymer ?
#
loop_
_entity_poly.entity_id
_entity_poly.type
_entity_poly.pdbx_seq_one_letter_code
_entity_poly.pdbx_strand_id
1 'polypeptide(L)'
;MSVQPPAGAAQPPGGAGPPPGGGGTGAGQPPGPPGTPGGAPGGPPGGPPPHGGPPGGFYYGTPGFPGPPGAGAPPSVYTTTTTTATAGGPYPPGSVMLPVPTGQPLGSGHGLAPQPGAPPPTANRQSLITHQHPLALNSDGSPWMCDQCQRASRQSPGMYRYRCPQGCDFDLCGDCLQLQVKLGVGGGVVQEEVAPEEQIPEELQEAFGKMDSDGSGHLSKLKLILALARDPDLASFALPGVDCGALMSDERSFDAADALFDSMAKGKHRIVLSDFAAHFNGRDEVARKSKGKKEEMREIFDLIDADKSGSVSKLELIAAVQQNTDVDNFILPGLDSSSVMSDEAHFDRVNAVFEAIAGGRKRFCFTDFERYYGKMGAKARPRAKTLDMTNMRSLKRVFIIGPGFGRELNPQQSKMLESAGFNIHWCVNLPNPESPNFPVAPYLDQIKAELDQVSPDIVACASKGGVYCVGLWQRRYWLGPTLLINAHPTCQVLPQGMNIVLAHGSNDEVYSRSRTELESLIATGSENKCFLYYVANSGPLPNGQRSRVGDMHNMVSLLANDCLPRLVDAALCEEGPEVHIVRTWRERLTNSRLDAEAYLGYLPEQLRGRWASTYQRGHEDKKLFDVAPDSEEYKSVLTVFKAHPKETPAYYIAHESVWDSTRVARIQRVENGFQEDGCVRPYYETLRRSLEDQKVDFEPGTHTVWAFHGSADRQAIESIVTNPVAGFQPLASGTRGASLWGLGTYFARDASYVAHGGFCGPPTNDGRQMLMCLVATGMPCLGDPYHKGVLPFRVRPHRYNSSVDSLSSPEIYIIQHPGAAIPAYLITFYP
;
A
#
# COMPACT_ATOMS: atom_id res chain seq x y z
N MET A 1 -46.61 36.21 -14.11
CA MET A 1 -47.53 35.74 -13.05
C MET A 1 -46.69 35.45 -11.83
N SER A 2 -47.06 36.00 -10.68
CA SER A 2 -46.21 36.03 -9.48
C SER A 2 -47.10 35.95 -8.24
N VAL A 3 -46.82 35.05 -7.30
CA VAL A 3 -47.53 34.93 -6.01
C VAL A 3 -46.49 34.65 -4.92
N GLN A 4 -46.73 35.18 -3.72
CA GLN A 4 -45.78 35.26 -2.60
C GLN A 4 -45.94 34.09 -1.61
N PRO A 5 -44.94 33.78 -0.77
CA PRO A 5 -45.15 33.06 0.49
C PRO A 5 -45.83 33.99 1.53
N PRO A 6 -46.68 33.46 2.42
CA PRO A 6 -47.31 34.23 3.49
C PRO A 6 -46.40 34.37 4.71
N ALA A 7 -46.48 35.53 5.38
CA ALA A 7 -46.03 35.71 6.76
C ALA A 7 -47.25 35.98 7.65
N GLY A 8 -47.24 35.50 8.90
CA GLY A 8 -48.29 35.71 9.88
C GLY A 8 -47.70 35.79 11.28
N ALA A 9 -47.92 36.90 11.98
CA ALA A 9 -47.38 37.15 13.31
C ALA A 9 -48.51 37.26 14.35
N ALA A 10 -48.22 36.94 15.62
CA ALA A 10 -49.14 37.13 16.73
C ALA A 10 -48.40 37.55 18.02
N GLN A 11 -48.82 38.70 18.55
CA GLN A 11 -48.50 39.32 19.85
C GLN A 11 -49.60 40.37 20.13
N PRO A 12 -49.77 40.90 21.36
CA PRO A 12 -49.25 40.49 22.67
C PRO A 12 -50.46 40.04 23.56
N PRO A 13 -50.64 40.36 24.87
CA PRO A 13 -50.43 41.65 25.56
C PRO A 13 -49.40 41.58 26.70
N GLY A 14 -49.22 42.67 27.47
CA GLY A 14 -48.32 42.71 28.64
C GLY A 14 -48.49 43.95 29.53
N GLY A 15 -47.55 44.13 30.46
CA GLY A 15 -47.35 45.36 31.26
C GLY A 15 -47.74 45.27 32.74
N ALA A 16 -46.76 45.36 33.65
CA ALA A 16 -46.88 45.89 35.02
C ALA A 16 -45.51 45.95 35.75
N GLY A 17 -45.40 46.87 36.74
CA GLY A 17 -44.27 47.10 37.66
C GLY A 17 -44.15 48.61 37.98
N PRO A 18 -43.28 49.08 38.89
CA PRO A 18 -42.51 48.45 40.00
C PRO A 18 -43.08 48.99 41.37
N PRO A 19 -42.35 49.42 42.44
CA PRO A 19 -41.01 49.12 43.03
C PRO A 19 -41.18 48.75 44.55
N PRO A 20 -40.39 49.19 45.59
CA PRO A 20 -38.94 49.51 45.75
C PRO A 20 -38.24 48.84 46.99
N GLY A 21 -36.90 49.00 47.15
CA GLY A 21 -36.29 49.29 48.48
C GLY A 21 -35.13 48.41 49.04
N GLY A 22 -34.06 49.06 49.56
CA GLY A 22 -32.99 48.52 50.44
C GLY A 22 -31.81 47.79 49.76
N GLY A 23 -30.52 47.88 50.17
CA GLY A 23 -29.83 48.69 51.20
C GLY A 23 -29.42 47.94 52.48
N GLY A 24 -28.18 48.00 53.01
CA GLY A 24 -26.92 48.61 52.54
C GLY A 24 -25.81 48.68 53.64
N THR A 25 -24.52 48.89 53.25
CA THR A 25 -23.28 48.90 54.11
C THR A 25 -22.93 47.53 54.76
N GLY A 26 -21.74 47.23 55.32
CA GLY A 26 -20.44 47.89 55.58
C GLY A 26 -19.58 46.95 56.48
N ALA A 27 -18.36 47.23 56.99
CA ALA A 27 -17.25 48.16 56.69
C ALA A 27 -16.01 47.76 57.59
N GLY A 28 -14.75 48.07 57.26
CA GLY A 28 -13.60 47.78 58.17
C GLY A 28 -12.16 48.04 57.67
N GLN A 29 -11.41 48.87 58.41
CA GLN A 29 -9.94 49.12 58.37
C GLN A 29 -9.38 48.80 59.80
N PRO A 30 -8.06 48.85 60.16
CA PRO A 30 -7.10 49.95 59.90
C PRO A 30 -5.60 49.46 59.73
N PRO A 31 -4.48 50.10 60.21
CA PRO A 31 -3.31 50.35 59.32
C PRO A 31 -1.89 50.01 59.87
N GLY A 32 -0.83 50.30 59.10
CA GLY A 32 0.59 50.26 59.55
C GLY A 32 1.63 50.65 58.46
N PRO A 33 2.64 51.50 58.71
CA PRO A 33 3.60 52.01 57.68
C PRO A 33 5.09 51.79 58.11
N PRO A 34 6.15 52.53 57.64
CA PRO A 34 6.34 53.41 56.47
C PRO A 34 7.66 53.16 55.65
N GLY A 35 7.87 53.93 54.57
CA GLY A 35 9.16 54.63 54.35
C GLY A 35 10.19 54.10 53.33
N THR A 36 10.54 54.94 52.35
CA THR A 36 11.83 54.95 51.62
C THR A 36 12.79 55.94 52.30
N PRO A 37 14.14 55.85 52.15
CA PRO A 37 14.82 56.53 51.02
C PRO A 37 16.23 56.04 50.58
N GLY A 38 16.60 56.39 49.34
CA GLY A 38 17.97 56.85 48.96
C GLY A 38 19.11 55.83 48.78
N GLY A 39 20.14 56.21 48.00
CA GLY A 39 21.44 55.53 47.97
C GLY A 39 22.06 55.25 46.58
N ALA A 40 22.74 56.24 46.01
CA ALA A 40 23.90 56.06 45.11
C ALA A 40 25.14 56.65 45.84
N PRO A 41 26.40 56.59 45.35
CA PRO A 41 26.89 56.10 44.04
C PRO A 41 28.19 55.24 44.12
N GLY A 42 28.87 55.07 42.98
CA GLY A 42 30.25 54.56 42.87
C GLY A 42 30.35 53.14 42.30
N GLY A 43 31.39 52.76 41.55
CA GLY A 43 32.55 53.52 41.06
C GLY A 43 33.56 52.54 40.40
N PRO A 44 34.15 52.82 39.22
CA PRO A 44 35.02 51.89 38.48
C PRO A 44 36.53 52.12 38.86
N PRO A 45 37.56 51.60 38.14
CA PRO A 45 37.62 50.67 36.98
C PRO A 45 38.57 49.46 37.24
N GLY A 46 39.03 48.72 36.21
CA GLY A 46 39.96 47.59 36.46
C GLY A 46 40.77 46.89 35.36
N GLY A 47 40.64 47.16 34.06
CA GLY A 47 41.59 46.64 33.03
C GLY A 47 41.50 45.13 32.66
N PRO A 48 42.34 44.65 31.71
CA PRO A 48 42.09 43.39 30.98
C PRO A 48 43.25 42.35 31.07
N PRO A 49 43.69 41.62 30.00
CA PRO A 49 43.87 40.15 29.96
C PRO A 49 45.40 39.79 30.13
N PRO A 50 46.01 38.63 29.69
CA PRO A 50 45.55 37.60 28.73
C PRO A 50 46.08 36.13 28.88
N HIS A 51 45.77 35.33 27.85
CA HIS A 51 46.46 34.12 27.34
C HIS A 51 46.63 32.87 28.25
N GLY A 52 46.24 31.71 27.71
CA GLY A 52 46.56 30.38 28.24
C GLY A 52 46.04 29.28 27.28
N GLY A 53 46.90 28.31 26.94
CA GLY A 53 46.58 27.24 25.98
C GLY A 53 46.12 25.90 26.61
N PRO A 54 45.81 24.89 25.78
CA PRO A 54 45.43 23.50 26.18
C PRO A 54 46.65 22.71 26.73
N PRO A 55 46.55 21.45 27.27
CA PRO A 55 45.59 20.41 26.84
C PRO A 55 45.10 19.32 27.83
N GLY A 56 44.08 18.58 27.36
CA GLY A 56 44.03 17.10 27.47
C GLY A 56 43.36 16.47 28.71
N GLY A 57 42.79 15.28 28.50
CA GLY A 57 42.36 14.37 29.58
C GLY A 57 40.85 14.15 29.71
N PHE A 58 40.31 13.13 29.03
CA PHE A 58 39.04 12.51 29.43
C PHE A 58 39.30 11.48 30.55
N TYR A 59 38.38 11.33 31.51
CA TYR A 59 37.67 10.07 31.79
C TYR A 59 36.63 10.23 32.93
N TYR A 60 35.37 9.87 32.64
CA TYR A 60 34.27 9.44 33.54
C TYR A 60 33.86 10.26 34.78
N GLY A 61 32.58 10.67 34.82
CA GLY A 61 31.89 11.19 36.02
C GLY A 61 30.46 11.66 35.77
N THR A 62 29.46 10.79 36.02
CA THR A 62 28.02 11.14 36.13
C THR A 62 27.65 11.43 37.61
N PRO A 63 26.46 11.97 37.97
CA PRO A 63 25.30 12.44 37.16
C PRO A 63 24.82 13.87 37.52
N GLY A 64 23.74 14.37 36.90
CA GLY A 64 22.92 15.46 37.48
C GLY A 64 22.10 16.33 36.50
N PHE A 65 20.77 16.31 36.64
CA PHE A 65 19.85 17.34 36.12
C PHE A 65 19.58 18.39 37.23
N PRO A 66 19.35 19.68 36.90
CA PRO A 66 17.96 20.15 36.80
C PRO A 66 17.66 21.33 35.83
N GLY A 67 16.39 21.42 35.42
CA GLY A 67 15.54 22.64 35.36
C GLY A 67 16.02 23.96 34.73
N PRO A 68 15.34 24.50 33.70
CA PRO A 68 15.61 25.82 33.12
C PRO A 68 14.73 26.97 33.68
N PRO A 69 15.28 28.17 33.91
CA PRO A 69 14.59 29.46 33.69
C PRO A 69 14.75 29.89 32.20
N GLY A 70 14.10 30.92 31.67
CA GLY A 70 13.21 31.94 32.23
C GLY A 70 13.37 33.21 31.39
N ALA A 71 12.28 33.87 30.99
CA ALA A 71 12.31 34.87 29.92
C ALA A 71 12.94 36.22 30.31
N GLY A 72 13.58 36.90 29.35
CA GLY A 72 14.09 38.27 29.47
C GLY A 72 14.19 38.99 28.12
N ALA A 73 13.75 40.24 28.08
CA ALA A 73 13.77 41.18 26.94
C ALA A 73 13.49 42.61 27.46
N PRO A 74 13.62 43.70 26.67
CA PRO A 74 14.29 43.89 25.38
C PRO A 74 15.54 44.81 25.57
N PRO A 75 15.96 45.71 24.63
CA PRO A 75 15.22 46.96 24.36
C PRO A 75 15.17 47.36 22.86
N SER A 76 14.47 48.47 22.58
CA SER A 76 14.28 49.11 21.26
C SER A 76 15.13 50.38 21.09
N VAL A 77 15.25 50.91 19.85
CA VAL A 77 15.16 52.36 19.51
C VAL A 77 14.76 52.53 18.01
N TYR A 78 14.04 53.62 17.73
CA TYR A 78 13.55 54.17 16.45
C TYR A 78 14.64 54.39 15.37
N THR A 79 14.35 54.42 14.06
CA THR A 79 13.66 55.55 13.37
C THR A 79 13.03 55.21 12.02
N THR A 80 12.04 56.01 11.62
CA THR A 80 11.34 55.99 10.33
C THR A 80 11.64 57.25 9.51
N THR A 81 11.82 57.11 8.20
CA THR A 81 11.84 58.25 7.26
C THR A 81 10.92 57.96 6.08
N THR A 82 10.02 58.89 5.78
CA THR A 82 8.98 58.76 4.74
C THR A 82 9.26 59.73 3.59
N THR A 83 9.04 59.31 2.34
CA THR A 83 8.99 60.22 1.18
C THR A 83 7.81 59.85 0.27
N THR A 84 7.01 60.86 -0.07
CA THR A 84 5.84 60.82 -0.98
C THR A 84 6.27 61.17 -2.42
N ALA A 85 5.45 61.06 -3.50
CA ALA A 85 4.04 60.71 -3.67
C ALA A 85 3.91 59.63 -4.82
N THR A 86 2.91 59.49 -5.72
CA THR A 86 1.74 60.30 -6.17
C THR A 86 0.66 59.39 -6.80
N ALA A 87 -0.57 59.89 -6.94
CA ALA A 87 -1.64 59.31 -7.78
C ALA A 87 -1.51 59.78 -9.26
N GLY A 88 -2.24 59.28 -10.27
CA GLY A 88 -3.25 58.20 -10.36
C GLY A 88 -4.14 58.37 -11.62
N GLY A 89 -4.98 57.40 -11.98
CA GLY A 89 -5.95 57.53 -13.10
C GLY A 89 -6.65 56.22 -13.50
N PRO A 90 -7.86 56.23 -14.13
CA PRO A 90 -8.84 55.15 -13.87
C PRO A 90 -9.70 54.59 -15.05
N TYR A 91 -10.02 53.28 -14.98
CA TYR A 91 -11.35 52.67 -15.33
C TYR A 91 -11.88 52.69 -16.81
N PRO A 92 -12.99 51.98 -17.19
CA PRO A 92 -13.67 50.77 -16.64
C PRO A 92 -14.02 49.71 -17.74
N PRO A 93 -15.24 49.09 -17.95
CA PRO A 93 -15.36 47.75 -18.58
C PRO A 93 -16.37 47.69 -19.78
N GLY A 94 -16.83 46.50 -20.20
CA GLY A 94 -18.08 46.37 -20.98
C GLY A 94 -18.23 45.14 -21.88
N SER A 95 -19.47 44.69 -22.08
CA SER A 95 -19.90 43.62 -23.01
C SER A 95 -21.04 44.13 -23.93
N VAL A 96 -21.42 43.40 -25.01
CA VAL A 96 -22.82 43.18 -25.52
C VAL A 96 -22.93 42.71 -27.00
N MET A 97 -23.65 41.59 -27.20
CA MET A 97 -24.55 41.14 -28.32
C MET A 97 -24.17 41.00 -29.82
N LEU A 98 -25.06 40.23 -30.49
CA LEU A 98 -25.19 39.82 -31.91
C LEU A 98 -25.89 40.90 -32.79
N PRO A 99 -26.02 40.71 -34.12
CA PRO A 99 -27.29 40.19 -34.65
C PRO A 99 -27.21 39.28 -35.90
N VAL A 100 -28.37 38.83 -36.39
CA VAL A 100 -28.60 38.01 -37.61
C VAL A 100 -29.28 38.85 -38.71
N PRO A 101 -29.14 38.49 -40.00
CA PRO A 101 -30.30 38.60 -40.91
C PRO A 101 -30.52 37.37 -41.82
N THR A 102 -31.75 37.22 -42.32
CA THR A 102 -32.24 36.11 -43.16
C THR A 102 -32.56 36.56 -44.60
N GLY A 103 -32.44 35.68 -45.61
CA GLY A 103 -32.89 35.97 -46.99
C GLY A 103 -33.00 34.74 -47.91
N GLN A 104 -34.06 34.71 -48.72
CA GLN A 104 -34.45 33.72 -49.75
C GLN A 104 -35.31 34.49 -50.81
N PRO A 105 -35.78 33.94 -51.96
CA PRO A 105 -35.61 32.60 -52.57
C PRO A 105 -35.42 32.61 -54.13
N LEU A 106 -35.65 31.44 -54.78
CA LEU A 106 -36.00 31.17 -56.20
C LEU A 106 -34.91 31.20 -57.30
N GLY A 107 -34.90 30.16 -58.16
CA GLY A 107 -34.11 30.08 -59.41
C GLY A 107 -33.80 28.65 -59.90
N SER A 108 -34.63 28.08 -60.78
CA SER A 108 -34.57 26.70 -61.30
C SER A 108 -33.44 26.38 -62.30
N GLY A 109 -32.92 25.13 -62.32
CA GLY A 109 -32.17 24.59 -63.48
C GLY A 109 -31.43 23.25 -63.25
N HIS A 110 -31.75 22.20 -64.02
CA HIS A 110 -31.13 20.85 -63.97
C HIS A 110 -29.64 20.80 -64.36
N GLY A 111 -28.89 19.75 -63.96
CA GLY A 111 -27.64 19.40 -64.69
C GLY A 111 -26.52 18.52 -64.07
N LEU A 112 -26.82 17.46 -63.32
CA LEU A 112 -25.91 16.32 -62.97
C LEU A 112 -24.38 16.43 -63.26
N ALA A 113 -23.55 16.73 -62.23
CA ALA A 113 -22.28 16.03 -61.89
C ALA A 113 -21.46 16.80 -60.83
N PRO A 114 -20.90 16.11 -59.80
CA PRO A 114 -19.74 16.65 -59.07
C PRO A 114 -18.62 15.63 -58.74
N GLN A 115 -17.39 16.09 -58.92
CA GLN A 115 -16.21 15.74 -58.11
C GLN A 115 -15.93 16.91 -57.13
N PRO A 116 -15.00 16.81 -56.17
CA PRO A 116 -14.66 15.70 -55.28
C PRO A 116 -14.61 16.12 -53.79
N GLY A 117 -14.35 15.17 -52.89
CA GLY A 117 -13.68 15.45 -51.61
C GLY A 117 -14.56 15.78 -50.39
N ALA A 118 -14.58 14.86 -49.43
CA ALA A 118 -15.01 15.08 -48.04
C ALA A 118 -14.17 14.16 -47.12
N PRO A 119 -13.92 14.51 -45.86
CA PRO A 119 -13.33 13.59 -44.88
C PRO A 119 -14.27 12.40 -44.62
N PRO A 120 -13.74 11.22 -44.25
CA PRO A 120 -14.57 10.04 -43.98
C PRO A 120 -15.53 10.31 -42.82
N PRO A 121 -16.79 9.85 -42.89
CA PRO A 121 -17.79 10.10 -41.86
C PRO A 121 -17.44 9.41 -40.55
N THR A 122 -17.90 9.98 -39.44
CA THR A 122 -17.92 9.32 -38.13
C THR A 122 -18.63 7.97 -38.21
N ALA A 123 -18.19 7.02 -37.39
CA ALA A 123 -18.63 5.62 -37.43
C ALA A 123 -20.14 5.48 -37.17
N ASN A 124 -20.92 5.52 -38.25
CA ASN A 124 -22.35 5.23 -38.23
C ASN A 124 -22.57 3.76 -37.82
N ARG A 125 -23.69 3.45 -37.16
CA ARG A 125 -24.07 2.08 -36.83
C ARG A 125 -24.51 1.34 -38.09
N GLN A 126 -23.56 0.90 -38.90
CA GLN A 126 -23.80 -0.02 -40.00
C GLN A 126 -24.36 -1.33 -39.43
N SER A 127 -25.44 -1.82 -40.04
CA SER A 127 -25.98 -3.15 -39.77
C SER A 127 -24.91 -4.21 -39.98
N LEU A 128 -24.77 -5.13 -39.02
CA LEU A 128 -23.86 -6.27 -39.18
C LEU A 128 -24.27 -7.11 -40.37
N ILE A 129 -23.31 -7.43 -41.25
CA ILE A 129 -23.52 -8.31 -42.40
C ILE A 129 -23.30 -9.74 -41.92
N THR A 130 -24.37 -10.51 -41.83
CA THR A 130 -24.35 -11.86 -41.25
C THR A 130 -24.05 -12.91 -42.31
N HIS A 131 -23.09 -13.79 -42.02
CA HIS A 131 -22.77 -14.95 -42.86
C HIS A 131 -23.04 -16.24 -42.07
N GLN A 132 -23.62 -17.24 -42.74
CA GLN A 132 -24.05 -18.48 -42.08
C GLN A 132 -22.94 -19.55 -41.99
N HIS A 133 -21.98 -19.52 -42.90
CA HIS A 133 -20.87 -20.47 -42.91
C HIS A 133 -19.75 -20.06 -41.94
N PRO A 134 -18.95 -21.00 -41.43
CA PRO A 134 -17.72 -20.69 -40.69
C PRO A 134 -16.76 -19.85 -41.54
N LEU A 135 -15.90 -19.07 -40.89
CA LEU A 135 -14.77 -18.38 -41.53
C LEU A 135 -13.46 -18.95 -41.00
N ALA A 136 -12.49 -19.17 -41.90
CA ALA A 136 -11.16 -19.68 -41.61
C ALA A 136 -10.09 -18.67 -42.04
N LEU A 137 -8.92 -18.68 -41.38
CA LEU A 137 -7.81 -17.79 -41.72
C LEU A 137 -7.27 -18.15 -43.12
N ASN A 138 -7.16 -17.17 -44.00
CA ASN A 138 -6.64 -17.33 -45.36
C ASN A 138 -5.39 -16.46 -45.56
N SER A 139 -4.26 -17.09 -45.88
CA SER A 139 -2.94 -16.47 -46.07
C SER A 139 -2.47 -16.44 -47.53
N ASP A 140 -3.37 -16.61 -48.52
CA ASP A 140 -3.04 -16.68 -49.96
C ASP A 140 -2.37 -15.43 -50.57
N GLY A 141 -2.24 -14.33 -49.81
CA GLY A 141 -1.59 -13.09 -50.22
C GLY A 141 -2.32 -12.31 -51.32
N SER A 142 -3.49 -12.76 -51.78
CA SER A 142 -4.22 -12.11 -52.85
C SER A 142 -4.89 -10.80 -52.40
N PRO A 143 -5.13 -9.82 -53.29
CA PRO A 143 -5.86 -8.60 -52.93
C PRO A 143 -7.32 -8.91 -52.57
N TRP A 144 -7.78 -8.42 -51.43
CA TRP A 144 -9.13 -8.66 -50.91
C TRP A 144 -9.68 -7.41 -50.20
N MET A 145 -10.97 -7.43 -49.88
CA MET A 145 -11.68 -6.36 -49.18
C MET A 145 -12.56 -6.96 -48.09
N CYS A 146 -12.59 -6.37 -46.90
CA CYS A 146 -13.41 -6.86 -45.79
C CYS A 146 -14.86 -6.41 -45.97
N ASP A 147 -15.81 -7.33 -46.17
CA ASP A 147 -17.22 -7.00 -46.45
C ASP A 147 -17.85 -6.08 -45.40
N GLN A 148 -17.56 -6.34 -44.11
CA GLN A 148 -18.15 -5.60 -42.99
C GLN A 148 -17.65 -4.15 -42.83
N CYS A 149 -16.43 -3.81 -43.29
CA CYS A 149 -15.86 -2.46 -43.11
C CYS A 149 -15.24 -1.84 -44.37
N GLN A 150 -15.33 -2.53 -45.51
CA GLN A 150 -14.91 -2.09 -46.85
C GLN A 150 -13.43 -1.64 -46.95
N ARG A 151 -12.58 -1.97 -45.96
CA ARG A 151 -11.12 -1.80 -46.04
C ARG A 151 -10.54 -2.82 -47.02
N ALA A 152 -9.72 -2.34 -47.96
CA ALA A 152 -8.97 -3.17 -48.90
C ALA A 152 -7.57 -3.48 -48.37
N SER A 153 -7.11 -4.73 -48.49
CA SER A 153 -5.82 -5.18 -47.93
C SER A 153 -4.61 -4.40 -48.47
N ARG A 154 -4.67 -3.96 -49.73
CA ARG A 154 -3.68 -3.07 -50.37
C ARG A 154 -3.46 -1.74 -49.65
N GLN A 155 -4.39 -1.31 -48.80
CA GLN A 155 -4.36 -0.04 -48.05
C GLN A 155 -4.26 -0.25 -46.53
N SER A 156 -4.06 -1.48 -46.06
CA SER A 156 -3.99 -1.81 -44.64
C SER A 156 -3.03 -2.99 -44.37
N PRO A 157 -1.71 -2.73 -44.30
CA PRO A 157 -0.73 -3.75 -43.95
C PRO A 157 -1.00 -4.39 -42.58
N GLY A 158 -0.74 -5.70 -42.45
CA GLY A 158 -0.98 -6.45 -41.21
C GLY A 158 -2.44 -6.90 -40.97
N MET A 159 -3.35 -6.62 -41.91
CA MET A 159 -4.76 -6.99 -41.84
C MET A 159 -4.97 -8.47 -42.20
N TYR A 160 -5.21 -9.32 -41.19
CA TYR A 160 -5.54 -10.75 -41.38
C TYR A 160 -6.88 -10.96 -42.08
N ARG A 161 -6.94 -11.94 -43.00
CA ARG A 161 -8.11 -12.31 -43.79
C ARG A 161 -8.78 -13.57 -43.25
N TYR A 162 -10.08 -13.53 -43.03
CA TYR A 162 -10.90 -14.66 -42.65
C TYR A 162 -11.97 -14.90 -43.70
N ARG A 163 -11.83 -15.98 -44.47
CA ARG A 163 -12.67 -16.29 -45.64
C ARG A 163 -13.58 -17.49 -45.37
N CYS A 164 -14.73 -17.52 -46.03
CA CYS A 164 -15.58 -18.71 -46.06
C CYS A 164 -14.87 -19.89 -46.79
N PRO A 165 -14.63 -21.03 -46.13
CA PRO A 165 -14.04 -22.21 -46.78
C PRO A 165 -15.05 -22.99 -47.62
N GLN A 166 -16.36 -22.70 -47.49
CA GLN A 166 -17.43 -23.34 -48.26
C GLN A 166 -17.66 -22.71 -49.64
N GLY A 167 -16.68 -21.95 -50.16
CA GLY A 167 -16.68 -21.41 -51.52
C GLY A 167 -17.42 -20.09 -51.72
N CYS A 168 -18.03 -19.51 -50.69
CA CYS A 168 -18.53 -18.13 -50.78
C CYS A 168 -17.38 -17.12 -50.90
N ASP A 169 -17.69 -15.96 -51.45
CA ASP A 169 -16.74 -14.84 -51.62
C ASP A 169 -16.51 -14.01 -50.35
N PHE A 170 -17.31 -14.24 -49.31
CA PHE A 170 -17.29 -13.49 -48.05
C PHE A 170 -15.93 -13.52 -47.33
N ASP A 171 -15.40 -12.32 -47.05
CA ASP A 171 -14.12 -12.06 -46.40
C ASP A 171 -14.28 -11.05 -45.25
N LEU A 172 -13.83 -11.40 -44.05
CA LEU A 172 -13.71 -10.49 -42.90
C LEU A 172 -12.26 -10.24 -42.50
N CYS A 173 -12.02 -9.11 -41.84
CA CYS A 173 -10.77 -8.86 -41.11
C CYS A 173 -10.89 -9.24 -39.63
N GLY A 174 -9.75 -9.45 -38.97
CA GLY A 174 -9.68 -9.79 -37.55
C GLY A 174 -10.48 -8.85 -36.65
N ASP A 175 -10.44 -7.54 -36.89
CA ASP A 175 -11.21 -6.54 -36.14
C ASP A 175 -12.72 -6.77 -36.25
N CYS A 176 -13.20 -7.04 -37.46
CA CYS A 176 -14.63 -7.26 -37.74
C CYS A 176 -15.09 -8.64 -37.27
N LEU A 177 -14.26 -9.67 -37.39
CA LEU A 177 -14.53 -10.99 -36.84
C LEU A 177 -14.62 -10.94 -35.31
N GLN A 178 -13.67 -10.27 -34.65
CA GLN A 178 -13.70 -10.11 -33.19
C GLN A 178 -14.91 -9.28 -32.73
N LEU A 179 -15.34 -8.28 -33.51
CA LEU A 179 -16.57 -7.55 -33.24
C LEU A 179 -17.82 -8.43 -33.37
N GLN A 180 -17.90 -9.27 -34.41
CA GLN A 180 -19.00 -10.23 -34.60
C GLN A 180 -19.05 -11.29 -33.48
N VAL A 181 -17.90 -11.83 -33.07
CA VAL A 181 -17.78 -12.73 -31.90
C VAL A 181 -18.23 -12.04 -30.60
N LYS A 182 -17.77 -10.81 -30.33
CA LYS A 182 -18.16 -10.03 -29.14
C LYS A 182 -19.65 -9.70 -29.07
N LEU A 183 -20.36 -9.75 -30.19
CA LEU A 183 -21.81 -9.47 -30.27
C LEU A 183 -22.66 -10.74 -30.44
N GLY A 184 -22.04 -11.93 -30.56
CA GLY A 184 -22.75 -13.20 -30.74
C GLY A 184 -23.41 -13.38 -32.12
N VAL A 185 -22.87 -12.73 -33.16
CA VAL A 185 -23.50 -12.66 -34.49
C VAL A 185 -22.55 -13.16 -35.59
N GLY A 186 -22.63 -14.45 -35.91
CA GLY A 186 -21.91 -15.07 -37.05
C GLY A 186 -21.88 -16.60 -36.97
N GLY A 187 -21.71 -17.27 -38.11
CA GLY A 187 -21.40 -18.71 -38.15
C GLY A 187 -20.07 -18.99 -37.42
N GLY A 188 -20.04 -20.04 -36.59
CA GLY A 188 -18.92 -20.31 -35.69
C GLY A 188 -17.57 -20.45 -36.40
N VAL A 189 -16.51 -19.88 -35.83
CA VAL A 189 -15.14 -20.02 -36.36
C VAL A 189 -14.69 -21.47 -36.23
N VAL A 190 -14.13 -22.04 -37.30
CA VAL A 190 -13.56 -23.39 -37.30
C VAL A 190 -12.09 -23.30 -37.65
N GLN A 191 -11.25 -23.58 -36.65
CA GLN A 191 -10.03 -24.38 -36.85
C GLN A 191 -9.51 -24.89 -35.51
N GLU A 192 -9.26 -26.20 -35.46
CA GLU A 192 -8.47 -26.84 -34.41
C GLU A 192 -6.99 -26.63 -34.74
N GLU A 193 -6.20 -26.14 -33.79
CA GLU A 193 -4.88 -26.73 -33.59
C GLU A 193 -5.07 -27.81 -32.54
N VAL A 194 -4.84 -29.08 -32.93
CA VAL A 194 -4.93 -30.22 -32.02
C VAL A 194 -3.71 -30.18 -31.10
N ALA A 195 -3.87 -29.51 -29.95
CA ALA A 195 -3.12 -29.90 -28.77
C ALA A 195 -3.35 -31.41 -28.55
N PRO A 196 -2.32 -32.20 -28.17
CA PRO A 196 -2.51 -33.62 -27.92
C PRO A 196 -3.62 -33.78 -26.88
N GLU A 197 -4.56 -34.71 -27.12
CA GLU A 197 -5.48 -35.13 -26.07
C GLU A 197 -4.64 -35.52 -24.86
N GLU A 198 -4.84 -34.83 -23.72
CA GLU A 198 -4.18 -35.18 -22.47
C GLU A 198 -4.81 -36.49 -21.99
N GLN A 199 -4.31 -37.59 -22.55
CA GLN A 199 -4.82 -38.94 -22.30
C GLN A 199 -4.76 -39.18 -20.80
N ILE A 200 -5.93 -39.20 -20.17
CA ILE A 200 -6.08 -39.44 -18.74
C ILE A 200 -5.32 -40.74 -18.44
N PRO A 201 -4.27 -40.72 -17.60
CA PRO A 201 -3.40 -41.87 -17.39
C PRO A 201 -4.19 -43.15 -17.14
N GLU A 202 -3.76 -44.26 -17.75
CA GLU A 202 -4.48 -45.55 -17.70
C GLU A 202 -4.72 -46.00 -16.25
N GLU A 203 -3.75 -45.72 -15.36
CA GLU A 203 -3.85 -45.88 -13.90
C GLU A 203 -5.03 -45.11 -13.27
N LEU A 204 -5.29 -43.87 -13.69
CA LEU A 204 -6.42 -43.05 -13.23
C LEU A 204 -7.75 -43.54 -13.81
N GLN A 205 -7.77 -44.08 -15.03
CA GLN A 205 -8.94 -44.72 -15.60
C GLN A 205 -9.28 -46.03 -14.87
N GLU A 206 -8.28 -46.86 -14.57
CA GLU A 206 -8.43 -48.10 -13.81
C GLU A 206 -8.90 -47.82 -12.37
N ALA A 207 -8.30 -46.83 -11.70
CA ALA A 207 -8.72 -46.41 -10.36
C ALA A 207 -10.19 -45.93 -10.35
N PHE A 208 -10.58 -45.07 -11.31
CA PHE A 208 -11.98 -44.63 -11.44
C PHE A 208 -12.92 -45.80 -11.73
N GLY A 209 -12.52 -46.74 -12.58
CA GLY A 209 -13.29 -47.96 -12.89
C GLY A 209 -13.49 -48.89 -11.69
N LYS A 210 -12.49 -49.04 -10.81
CA LYS A 210 -12.61 -49.78 -9.54
C LYS A 210 -13.65 -49.15 -8.59
N MET A 211 -13.78 -47.83 -8.62
CA MET A 211 -14.77 -47.09 -7.82
C MET A 211 -16.16 -47.08 -8.47
N ASP A 212 -16.24 -46.97 -9.80
CA ASP A 212 -17.48 -46.96 -10.57
C ASP A 212 -17.97 -48.37 -10.93
N SER A 213 -18.06 -49.22 -9.91
CA SER A 213 -18.38 -50.67 -10.02
C SER A 213 -19.72 -51.06 -10.68
N ASP A 214 -20.55 -50.09 -11.09
CA ASP A 214 -21.78 -50.28 -11.88
C ASP A 214 -21.67 -49.75 -13.32
N GLY A 215 -20.53 -49.17 -13.71
CA GLY A 215 -20.28 -48.58 -15.03
C GLY A 215 -21.08 -47.32 -15.33
N SER A 216 -21.57 -46.60 -14.31
CA SER A 216 -22.46 -45.44 -14.48
C SER A 216 -21.82 -44.16 -15.03
N GLY A 217 -20.49 -44.09 -15.13
CA GLY A 217 -19.71 -42.88 -15.41
C GLY A 217 -19.60 -41.91 -14.23
N HIS A 218 -20.09 -42.29 -13.03
CA HIS A 218 -20.36 -41.35 -11.93
C HIS A 218 -20.10 -41.92 -10.54
N LEU A 219 -19.08 -41.37 -9.86
CA LEU A 219 -18.84 -41.65 -8.44
C LEU A 219 -19.73 -40.79 -7.54
N SER A 220 -20.26 -41.42 -6.50
CA SER A 220 -20.92 -40.76 -5.38
C SER A 220 -20.07 -40.92 -4.11
N LYS A 221 -20.30 -40.10 -3.09
CA LYS A 221 -19.59 -40.15 -1.80
C LYS A 221 -19.60 -41.56 -1.19
N LEU A 222 -20.74 -42.26 -1.26
CA LEU A 222 -20.87 -43.64 -0.80
C LEU A 222 -20.07 -44.65 -1.66
N LYS A 223 -20.00 -44.49 -2.99
CA LYS A 223 -19.15 -45.33 -3.85
C LYS A 223 -17.67 -45.18 -3.50
N LEU A 224 -17.20 -43.93 -3.36
CA LEU A 224 -15.81 -43.63 -3.00
C LEU A 224 -15.46 -44.26 -1.64
N ILE A 225 -16.26 -44.01 -0.61
CA ILE A 225 -16.10 -44.55 0.74
C ILE A 225 -16.04 -46.09 0.74
N LEU A 226 -16.96 -46.76 0.03
CA LEU A 226 -17.00 -48.22 -0.05
C LEU A 226 -15.85 -48.83 -0.88
N ALA A 227 -15.28 -48.09 -1.83
CA ALA A 227 -14.12 -48.53 -2.59
C ALA A 227 -12.82 -48.40 -1.79
N LEU A 228 -12.61 -47.24 -1.13
CA LEU A 228 -11.46 -47.01 -0.25
C LEU A 228 -11.44 -47.98 0.95
N ALA A 229 -12.61 -48.36 1.48
CA ALA A 229 -12.72 -49.37 2.54
C ALA A 229 -12.53 -50.82 2.06
N ARG A 230 -12.39 -51.07 0.75
CA ARG A 230 -12.35 -52.41 0.14
C ARG A 230 -11.03 -52.73 -0.57
N ASP A 231 -10.36 -51.72 -1.13
CA ASP A 231 -9.16 -51.86 -1.94
C ASP A 231 -8.01 -51.05 -1.28
N PRO A 232 -7.06 -51.71 -0.59
CA PRO A 232 -5.96 -51.05 0.11
C PRO A 232 -4.98 -50.30 -0.82
N ASP A 233 -4.82 -50.76 -2.06
CA ASP A 233 -3.90 -50.14 -3.02
C ASP A 233 -4.53 -48.84 -3.56
N LEU A 234 -5.83 -48.87 -3.87
CA LEU A 234 -6.64 -47.69 -4.19
C LEU A 234 -6.70 -46.69 -3.01
N ALA A 235 -6.80 -47.21 -1.78
CA ALA A 235 -6.77 -46.38 -0.57
C ALA A 235 -5.41 -45.67 -0.41
N SER A 236 -4.31 -46.41 -0.56
CA SER A 236 -2.94 -45.85 -0.52
C SER A 236 -2.70 -44.81 -1.62
N PHE A 237 -3.28 -45.01 -2.82
CA PHE A 237 -3.23 -44.06 -3.91
C PHE A 237 -4.01 -42.76 -3.62
N ALA A 238 -5.23 -42.87 -3.12
CA ALA A 238 -6.15 -41.74 -2.96
C ALA A 238 -5.94 -40.95 -1.63
N LEU A 239 -5.60 -41.66 -0.55
CA LEU A 239 -5.37 -41.16 0.81
C LEU A 239 -4.07 -41.73 1.41
N PRO A 240 -2.89 -41.44 0.82
CA PRO A 240 -1.62 -41.96 1.29
C PRO A 240 -1.36 -41.62 2.77
N GLY A 241 -1.24 -42.67 3.61
CA GLY A 241 -1.01 -42.55 5.05
C GLY A 241 -2.27 -42.60 5.94
N VAL A 242 -3.46 -42.85 5.38
CA VAL A 242 -4.71 -43.03 6.13
C VAL A 242 -5.12 -44.51 6.14
N ASP A 243 -5.41 -45.08 7.31
CA ASP A 243 -5.88 -46.47 7.44
C ASP A 243 -7.36 -46.60 7.06
N CYS A 244 -7.61 -46.80 5.76
CA CYS A 244 -8.96 -46.96 5.24
C CYS A 244 -9.60 -48.33 5.61
N GLY A 245 -8.89 -49.25 6.28
CA GLY A 245 -9.44 -50.53 6.70
C GLY A 245 -10.57 -50.42 7.75
N ALA A 246 -10.65 -49.29 8.46
CA ALA A 246 -11.64 -49.02 9.50
C ALA A 246 -12.61 -47.87 9.15
N LEU A 247 -12.70 -47.46 7.87
CA LEU A 247 -13.28 -46.17 7.45
C LEU A 247 -14.77 -45.95 7.78
N MET A 248 -15.54 -47.00 8.09
CA MET A 248 -16.93 -46.92 8.58
C MET A 248 -17.03 -46.88 10.12
N SER A 249 -15.91 -46.75 10.82
CA SER A 249 -15.79 -46.85 12.29
C SER A 249 -14.71 -45.96 12.92
N ASP A 250 -13.75 -45.46 12.14
CA ASP A 250 -12.84 -44.37 12.52
C ASP A 250 -13.28 -43.05 11.89
N GLU A 251 -13.61 -42.08 12.74
CA GLU A 251 -14.05 -40.73 12.38
C GLU A 251 -13.01 -40.00 11.51
N ARG A 252 -11.71 -40.17 11.79
CA ARG A 252 -10.63 -39.47 11.08
C ARG A 252 -10.45 -39.96 9.64
N SER A 253 -10.56 -41.27 9.44
CA SER A 253 -10.48 -41.89 8.11
C SER A 253 -11.74 -41.60 7.28
N PHE A 254 -12.91 -41.48 7.93
CA PHE A 254 -14.14 -41.01 7.30
C PHE A 254 -14.01 -39.55 6.84
N ASP A 255 -13.58 -38.64 7.73
CA ASP A 255 -13.36 -37.23 7.43
C ASP A 255 -12.35 -37.02 6.30
N ALA A 256 -11.28 -37.84 6.26
CA ALA A 256 -10.29 -37.79 5.18
C ALA A 256 -10.89 -38.18 3.82
N ALA A 257 -11.74 -39.20 3.76
CA ALA A 257 -12.46 -39.58 2.54
C ALA A 257 -13.55 -38.57 2.15
N ASP A 258 -14.15 -37.89 3.12
CA ASP A 258 -15.13 -36.82 2.89
C ASP A 258 -14.46 -35.57 2.27
N ALA A 259 -13.38 -35.09 2.89
CA ALA A 259 -12.59 -33.98 2.37
C ALA A 259 -12.02 -34.28 0.97
N LEU A 260 -11.63 -35.54 0.71
CA LEU A 260 -11.27 -36.00 -0.62
C LEU A 260 -12.46 -35.92 -1.60
N PHE A 261 -13.64 -36.44 -1.23
CA PHE A 261 -14.84 -36.35 -2.06
C PHE A 261 -15.17 -34.91 -2.45
N ASP A 262 -15.28 -34.01 -1.47
CA ASP A 262 -15.66 -32.62 -1.71
C ASP A 262 -14.60 -31.85 -2.53
N SER A 263 -13.31 -32.13 -2.32
CA SER A 263 -12.22 -31.51 -3.10
C SER A 263 -12.20 -31.95 -4.58
N MET A 264 -12.66 -33.16 -4.89
CA MET A 264 -12.86 -33.63 -6.27
C MET A 264 -14.19 -33.12 -6.85
N ALA A 265 -15.26 -33.15 -6.06
CA ALA A 265 -16.62 -32.83 -6.49
C ALA A 265 -16.88 -31.33 -6.65
N LYS A 266 -16.16 -30.46 -5.92
CA LYS A 266 -16.24 -28.98 -6.03
C LYS A 266 -17.68 -28.45 -5.92
N GLY A 267 -18.45 -29.02 -4.98
CA GLY A 267 -19.86 -28.69 -4.75
C GLY A 267 -20.89 -29.47 -5.59
N LYS A 268 -20.46 -30.38 -6.48
CA LYS A 268 -21.34 -31.33 -7.17
C LYS A 268 -21.71 -32.50 -6.24
N HIS A 269 -22.84 -33.17 -6.49
CA HIS A 269 -23.20 -34.42 -5.79
C HIS A 269 -22.66 -35.70 -6.44
N ARG A 270 -21.97 -35.59 -7.58
CA ARG A 270 -21.36 -36.69 -8.35
C ARG A 270 -20.06 -36.22 -9.00
N ILE A 271 -19.08 -37.12 -9.10
CA ILE A 271 -17.78 -36.88 -9.74
C ILE A 271 -17.74 -37.67 -11.05
N VAL A 272 -17.28 -37.05 -12.14
CA VAL A 272 -16.95 -37.70 -13.43
C VAL A 272 -15.43 -37.91 -13.56
N LEU A 273 -15.02 -38.78 -14.48
CA LEU A 273 -13.61 -39.10 -14.74
C LEU A 273 -12.72 -37.85 -14.97
N SER A 274 -13.24 -36.80 -15.60
CA SER A 274 -12.52 -35.53 -15.80
C SER A 274 -12.38 -34.68 -14.53
N ASP A 275 -13.37 -34.68 -13.62
CA ASP A 275 -13.24 -34.02 -12.31
C ASP A 275 -12.21 -34.77 -11.43
N PHE A 276 -12.22 -36.10 -11.52
CA PHE A 276 -11.27 -36.98 -10.84
C PHE A 276 -9.83 -36.75 -11.34
N ALA A 277 -9.59 -36.86 -12.65
CA ALA A 277 -8.27 -36.63 -13.25
C ALA A 277 -7.73 -35.22 -12.96
N ALA A 278 -8.58 -34.19 -13.05
CA ALA A 278 -8.17 -32.81 -12.74
C ALA A 278 -7.75 -32.59 -11.27
N HIS A 279 -8.22 -33.40 -10.32
CA HIS A 279 -7.77 -33.34 -8.93
C HIS A 279 -6.36 -33.94 -8.77
N PHE A 280 -6.11 -35.11 -9.34
CA PHE A 280 -4.81 -35.80 -9.19
C PHE A 280 -3.70 -35.13 -10.02
N ASN A 281 -3.97 -34.75 -11.28
CA ASN A 281 -3.01 -34.02 -12.12
C ASN A 281 -2.56 -32.70 -11.45
N GLY A 282 -3.50 -31.95 -10.86
CA GLY A 282 -3.21 -30.67 -10.19
C GLY A 282 -2.44 -30.81 -8.86
N ARG A 283 -2.52 -31.97 -8.20
CA ARG A 283 -1.77 -32.27 -6.97
C ARG A 283 -0.29 -32.52 -7.28
N ASP A 284 -0.03 -33.27 -8.35
CA ASP A 284 1.27 -33.86 -8.61
C ASP A 284 2.30 -32.86 -9.17
N GLU A 285 1.88 -31.90 -10.00
CA GLU A 285 2.79 -30.89 -10.57
C GLU A 285 3.36 -29.93 -9.50
N VAL A 286 2.53 -29.56 -8.51
CA VAL A 286 2.93 -28.69 -7.39
C VAL A 286 3.74 -29.48 -6.35
N ALA A 287 3.32 -30.72 -6.05
CA ALA A 287 4.03 -31.59 -5.11
C ALA A 287 5.43 -31.95 -5.62
N ARG A 288 5.59 -32.37 -6.89
CA ARG A 288 6.90 -32.71 -7.47
C ARG A 288 7.87 -31.53 -7.48
N LYS A 289 7.41 -30.33 -7.87
CA LYS A 289 8.25 -29.11 -7.86
C LYS A 289 8.65 -28.64 -6.46
N SER A 290 7.78 -28.82 -5.47
CA SER A 290 8.07 -28.50 -4.06
C SER A 290 9.04 -29.51 -3.43
N LYS A 291 8.78 -30.81 -3.66
CA LYS A 291 9.53 -31.92 -3.06
C LYS A 291 10.95 -32.03 -3.63
N GLY A 292 11.10 -32.09 -4.96
CA GLY A 292 12.40 -32.23 -5.61
C GLY A 292 13.38 -31.10 -5.26
N LYS A 293 12.88 -29.86 -5.13
CA LYS A 293 13.71 -28.70 -4.74
C LYS A 293 14.15 -28.73 -3.27
N LYS A 294 13.37 -29.39 -2.39
CA LYS A 294 13.73 -29.62 -0.99
C LYS A 294 14.73 -30.78 -0.85
N GLU A 295 14.64 -31.77 -1.72
CA GLU A 295 15.57 -32.90 -1.83
C GLU A 295 16.93 -32.41 -2.39
N GLU A 296 16.95 -31.63 -3.47
CA GLU A 296 18.12 -30.91 -4.00
C GLU A 296 18.81 -30.05 -2.94
N MET A 297 18.08 -29.20 -2.21
CA MET A 297 18.62 -28.42 -1.09
C MET A 297 19.21 -29.28 0.03
N ARG A 298 18.69 -30.49 0.24
CA ARG A 298 19.20 -31.44 1.23
C ARG A 298 20.47 -32.10 0.75
N GLU A 299 20.54 -32.53 -0.51
CA GLU A 299 21.75 -33.10 -1.10
C GLU A 299 22.91 -32.10 -1.04
N ILE A 300 22.69 -30.83 -1.38
CA ILE A 300 23.70 -29.77 -1.23
C ILE A 300 24.08 -29.53 0.24
N PHE A 301 23.13 -29.51 1.18
CA PHE A 301 23.46 -29.35 2.60
C PHE A 301 24.28 -30.53 3.16
N ASP A 302 23.86 -31.76 2.84
CA ASP A 302 24.50 -33.00 3.30
C ASP A 302 25.88 -33.23 2.61
N LEU A 303 26.16 -32.54 1.49
CA LEU A 303 27.50 -32.41 0.88
C LEU A 303 28.41 -31.39 1.57
N ILE A 304 27.83 -30.40 2.27
CA ILE A 304 28.59 -29.39 3.03
C ILE A 304 28.82 -29.87 4.48
N ASP A 305 27.84 -30.54 5.09
CA ASP A 305 27.87 -31.10 6.46
C ASP A 305 28.77 -32.35 6.55
N ALA A 306 30.06 -32.18 6.22
CA ALA A 306 31.02 -33.27 6.08
C ALA A 306 31.29 -34.06 7.38
N ASP A 307 31.11 -33.43 8.56
CA ASP A 307 31.16 -34.12 9.86
C ASP A 307 29.86 -34.88 10.21
N LYS A 308 28.80 -34.70 9.41
CA LYS A 308 27.43 -35.24 9.58
C LYS A 308 26.79 -34.90 10.93
N SER A 309 27.14 -33.76 11.51
CA SER A 309 26.55 -33.25 12.75
C SER A 309 25.14 -32.65 12.59
N GLY A 310 24.68 -32.44 11.35
CA GLY A 310 23.49 -31.66 11.02
C GLY A 310 23.70 -30.15 11.15
N SER A 311 24.95 -29.67 11.17
CA SER A 311 25.32 -28.30 11.47
C SER A 311 26.60 -27.81 10.79
N VAL A 312 26.46 -27.20 9.61
CA VAL A 312 27.55 -26.63 8.82
C VAL A 312 28.28 -25.51 9.57
N SER A 313 29.60 -25.61 9.69
CA SER A 313 30.48 -24.50 10.06
C SER A 313 31.04 -23.74 8.85
N LYS A 314 31.63 -22.57 9.12
CA LYS A 314 32.27 -21.73 8.10
C LYS A 314 33.42 -22.45 7.37
N LEU A 315 34.17 -23.32 8.06
CA LEU A 315 35.26 -24.09 7.45
C LEU A 315 34.72 -25.18 6.52
N GLU A 316 33.60 -25.80 6.89
CA GLU A 316 32.92 -26.81 6.08
C GLU A 316 32.31 -26.19 4.81
N LEU A 317 31.66 -25.02 4.91
CA LEU A 317 31.18 -24.29 3.73
C LEU A 317 32.33 -23.90 2.78
N ILE A 318 33.43 -23.35 3.31
CA ILE A 318 34.61 -23.00 2.50
C ILE A 318 35.20 -24.24 1.82
N ALA A 319 35.39 -25.34 2.57
CA ALA A 319 35.96 -26.57 2.03
C ALA A 319 35.07 -27.21 0.95
N ALA A 320 33.75 -27.25 1.15
CA ALA A 320 32.81 -27.81 0.20
C ALA A 320 32.72 -26.98 -1.09
N VAL A 321 32.67 -25.65 -0.97
CA VAL A 321 32.72 -24.72 -2.12
C VAL A 321 34.03 -24.87 -2.92
N GLN A 322 35.17 -25.09 -2.26
CA GLN A 322 36.44 -25.32 -2.97
C GLN A 322 36.59 -26.72 -3.61
N GLN A 323 35.86 -27.73 -3.13
CA GLN A 323 36.06 -29.14 -3.53
C GLN A 323 34.94 -29.71 -4.39
N ASN A 324 33.77 -29.06 -4.42
CA ASN A 324 32.59 -29.53 -5.13
C ASN A 324 31.99 -28.39 -5.97
N THR A 325 32.08 -28.54 -7.29
CA THR A 325 31.61 -27.56 -8.29
C THR A 325 30.08 -27.38 -8.28
N ASP A 326 29.31 -28.38 -7.85
CA ASP A 326 27.86 -28.26 -7.72
C ASP A 326 27.48 -27.43 -6.47
N VAL A 327 28.25 -27.60 -5.38
CA VAL A 327 28.14 -26.72 -4.19
C VAL A 327 28.57 -25.29 -4.54
N ASP A 328 29.67 -25.10 -5.27
CA ASP A 328 30.10 -23.76 -5.73
C ASP A 328 28.99 -23.06 -6.55
N ASN A 329 28.48 -23.74 -7.58
CA ASN A 329 27.41 -23.20 -8.42
C ASN A 329 26.08 -22.97 -7.67
N PHE A 330 25.77 -23.75 -6.63
CA PHE A 330 24.57 -23.55 -5.82
C PHE A 330 24.70 -22.38 -4.83
N ILE A 331 25.88 -22.24 -4.20
CA ILE A 331 26.14 -21.24 -3.16
C ILE A 331 26.51 -19.87 -3.77
N LEU A 332 27.26 -19.85 -4.88
CA LEU A 332 27.75 -18.65 -5.60
C LEU A 332 27.57 -18.77 -7.14
N PRO A 333 26.33 -18.90 -7.66
CA PRO A 333 26.07 -19.13 -9.09
C PRO A 333 26.72 -18.10 -10.02
N GLY A 334 27.53 -18.59 -10.97
CA GLY A 334 28.14 -17.79 -12.03
C GLY A 334 29.57 -17.30 -11.77
N LEU A 335 30.27 -17.85 -10.78
CA LEU A 335 31.69 -17.61 -10.49
C LEU A 335 32.44 -18.95 -10.43
N ASP A 336 33.74 -18.92 -10.73
CA ASP A 336 34.68 -20.02 -10.46
C ASP A 336 35.42 -19.67 -9.17
N SER A 337 35.06 -20.33 -8.06
CA SER A 337 35.59 -20.01 -6.74
C SER A 337 36.69 -20.97 -6.26
N SER A 338 37.30 -21.73 -7.19
CA SER A 338 38.49 -22.57 -6.96
C SER A 338 39.61 -21.86 -6.16
N SER A 339 39.68 -20.53 -6.27
CA SER A 339 40.68 -19.67 -5.63
C SER A 339 40.27 -19.03 -4.28
N VAL A 340 39.16 -19.46 -3.63
CA VAL A 340 38.60 -18.85 -2.39
C VAL A 340 39.61 -18.61 -1.25
N MET A 341 40.60 -19.48 -1.05
CA MET A 341 41.62 -19.32 0.01
C MET A 341 42.84 -18.48 -0.40
N SER A 342 42.83 -17.93 -1.63
CA SER A 342 43.89 -17.09 -2.21
C SER A 342 43.38 -15.76 -2.78
N ASP A 343 42.07 -15.54 -2.82
CA ASP A 343 41.42 -14.30 -3.22
C ASP A 343 40.48 -13.79 -2.11
N GLU A 344 40.84 -12.64 -1.54
CA GLU A 344 40.11 -11.94 -0.47
C GLU A 344 38.64 -11.65 -0.86
N ALA A 345 38.37 -11.33 -2.13
CA ALA A 345 37.01 -11.02 -2.61
C ALA A 345 36.12 -12.27 -2.74
N HIS A 346 36.71 -13.43 -2.99
CA HIS A 346 35.99 -14.71 -2.98
C HIS A 346 35.77 -15.21 -1.54
N PHE A 347 36.76 -15.06 -0.66
CA PHE A 347 36.62 -15.36 0.76
C PHE A 347 35.51 -14.54 1.43
N ASP A 348 35.47 -13.22 1.18
CA ASP A 348 34.44 -12.33 1.73
C ASP A 348 33.03 -12.66 1.21
N ARG A 349 32.90 -13.19 -0.02
CA ARG A 349 31.61 -13.64 -0.57
C ARG A 349 31.10 -14.92 0.10
N VAL A 350 31.95 -15.94 0.25
CA VAL A 350 31.57 -17.16 1.00
C VAL A 350 31.25 -16.82 2.46
N ASN A 351 32.00 -15.88 3.06
CA ASN A 351 31.73 -15.36 4.39
C ASN A 351 30.37 -14.63 4.49
N ALA A 352 30.04 -13.75 3.54
CA ALA A 352 28.78 -13.02 3.53
C ALA A 352 27.57 -13.96 3.42
N VAL A 353 27.66 -15.02 2.60
CA VAL A 353 26.63 -16.05 2.52
C VAL A 353 26.54 -16.86 3.82
N PHE A 354 27.68 -17.26 4.40
CA PHE A 354 27.71 -17.95 5.70
C PHE A 354 26.99 -17.14 6.80
N GLU A 355 27.36 -15.87 6.98
CA GLU A 355 26.77 -15.01 8.02
C GLU A 355 25.29 -14.71 7.77
N ALA A 356 24.86 -14.64 6.50
CA ALA A 356 23.46 -14.41 6.15
C ALA A 356 22.56 -15.65 6.37
N ILE A 357 23.11 -16.87 6.29
CA ILE A 357 22.40 -18.11 6.67
C ILE A 357 22.44 -18.29 8.20
N ALA A 358 23.59 -18.07 8.83
CA ALA A 358 23.80 -18.33 10.25
C ALA A 358 23.22 -17.25 11.17
N GLY A 359 23.06 -16.01 10.71
CA GLY A 359 22.60 -14.88 11.51
C GLY A 359 23.55 -14.56 12.67
N GLY A 360 24.86 -14.51 12.42
CA GLY A 360 25.89 -14.28 13.44
C GLY A 360 26.22 -15.48 14.33
N ARG A 361 25.72 -16.69 14.00
CA ARG A 361 26.05 -17.93 14.71
C ARG A 361 27.29 -18.61 14.09
N LYS A 362 28.05 -19.36 14.90
CA LYS A 362 29.27 -20.07 14.46
C LYS A 362 29.01 -21.32 13.58
N ARG A 363 27.77 -21.81 13.55
CA ARG A 363 27.26 -22.90 12.71
C ARG A 363 25.80 -22.60 12.34
N PHE A 364 25.31 -23.14 11.22
CA PHE A 364 23.89 -23.12 10.84
C PHE A 364 23.37 -24.54 10.59
N CYS A 365 22.06 -24.73 10.73
CA CYS A 365 21.43 -26.05 10.51
C CYS A 365 20.62 -26.08 9.21
N PHE A 366 20.16 -27.27 8.78
CA PHE A 366 19.37 -27.41 7.55
C PHE A 366 18.14 -26.48 7.51
N THR A 367 17.46 -26.25 8.65
CA THR A 367 16.27 -25.36 8.66
C THR A 367 16.60 -23.87 8.54
N ASP A 368 17.85 -23.48 8.75
CA ASP A 368 18.35 -22.14 8.41
C ASP A 368 18.71 -22.05 6.93
N PHE A 369 19.39 -23.07 6.41
CA PHE A 369 19.77 -23.20 5.00
C PHE A 369 18.54 -23.21 4.07
N GLU A 370 17.55 -24.05 4.39
CA GLU A 370 16.25 -24.07 3.70
C GLU A 370 15.51 -22.73 3.80
N ARG A 371 15.59 -22.03 4.94
CA ARG A 371 14.95 -20.71 5.10
C ARG A 371 15.62 -19.62 4.25
N TYR A 372 16.91 -19.74 3.98
CA TYR A 372 17.66 -18.83 3.11
C TYR A 372 17.40 -19.14 1.63
N TYR A 373 17.72 -20.35 1.18
CA TYR A 373 17.58 -20.73 -0.23
C TYR A 373 16.13 -20.93 -0.68
N GLY A 374 15.21 -21.31 0.22
CA GLY A 374 13.77 -21.30 -0.05
C GLY A 374 13.20 -19.89 -0.30
N LYS A 375 13.79 -18.85 0.31
CA LYS A 375 13.42 -17.45 0.05
C LYS A 375 14.00 -16.89 -1.24
N MET A 376 15.23 -17.26 -1.61
CA MET A 376 15.84 -16.86 -2.90
C MET A 376 15.29 -17.65 -4.09
N GLY A 377 14.98 -18.93 -3.87
CA GLY A 377 14.43 -19.85 -4.87
C GLY A 377 12.97 -19.56 -5.24
N ALA A 378 12.31 -18.65 -4.53
CA ALA A 378 11.09 -17.98 -4.96
C ALA A 378 11.46 -16.58 -5.49
N LYS A 379 10.94 -16.20 -6.66
CA LYS A 379 10.84 -14.77 -7.00
C LYS A 379 9.94 -14.13 -5.97
N ALA A 380 10.52 -13.41 -5.00
CA ALA A 380 9.84 -12.96 -3.80
C ALA A 380 8.80 -11.87 -4.10
N ARG A 381 7.63 -12.28 -4.61
CA ARG A 381 6.39 -11.50 -4.58
C ARG A 381 5.86 -11.57 -3.14
N PRO A 382 5.89 -10.49 -2.34
CA PRO A 382 5.30 -10.50 -0.99
C PRO A 382 3.75 -10.48 -1.00
N ARG A 383 3.13 -10.65 -2.18
CA ARG A 383 1.67 -10.62 -2.43
C ARG A 383 0.84 -11.61 -1.60
N ALA A 384 1.43 -12.68 -1.05
CA ALA A 384 0.68 -13.83 -0.54
C ALA A 384 -0.29 -13.49 0.60
N LYS A 385 0.20 -12.99 1.76
CA LYS A 385 -0.58 -12.88 3.00
C LYS A 385 -1.84 -12.01 2.91
N THR A 386 -1.81 -10.93 2.11
CA THR A 386 -2.88 -9.92 2.11
C THR A 386 -4.03 -10.24 1.14
N LEU A 387 -3.68 -10.78 -0.04
CA LEU A 387 -4.67 -11.24 -1.03
C LEU A 387 -5.49 -12.41 -0.49
N ASP A 388 -4.88 -13.28 0.32
CA ASP A 388 -5.53 -14.41 0.97
C ASP A 388 -6.66 -13.96 1.91
N MET A 389 -6.39 -13.00 2.80
CA MET A 389 -7.41 -12.36 3.65
C MET A 389 -8.54 -11.71 2.83
N THR A 390 -8.18 -10.96 1.77
CA THR A 390 -9.17 -10.28 0.92
C THR A 390 -10.10 -11.27 0.22
N ASN A 391 -9.57 -12.41 -0.22
CA ASN A 391 -10.35 -13.48 -0.85
C ASN A 391 -11.23 -14.25 0.15
N MET A 392 -10.90 -14.24 1.45
CA MET A 392 -11.63 -14.91 2.52
C MET A 392 -12.70 -14.05 3.22
N ARG A 393 -12.92 -12.79 2.81
CA ARG A 393 -13.91 -11.88 3.45
C ARG A 393 -15.32 -12.50 3.58
N SER A 394 -15.75 -13.34 2.63
CA SER A 394 -17.02 -14.07 2.65
C SER A 394 -17.18 -15.12 3.75
N LEU A 395 -16.07 -15.60 4.33
CA LEU A 395 -16.05 -16.50 5.47
C LEU A 395 -16.09 -15.76 6.82
N LYS A 396 -15.98 -14.41 6.81
CA LYS A 396 -15.84 -13.60 8.02
C LYS A 396 -17.15 -12.92 8.41
N ARG A 397 -17.59 -13.20 9.64
CA ARG A 397 -18.83 -12.68 10.22
C ARG A 397 -18.55 -11.39 11.01
N VAL A 398 -19.09 -10.28 10.52
CA VAL A 398 -18.99 -8.96 11.14
C VAL A 398 -20.28 -8.68 11.91
N PHE A 399 -20.20 -8.58 13.24
CA PHE A 399 -21.32 -8.24 14.09
C PHE A 399 -21.37 -6.74 14.32
N ILE A 400 -22.36 -6.06 13.74
CA ILE A 400 -22.52 -4.61 13.85
C ILE A 400 -23.51 -4.27 14.97
N ILE A 401 -23.04 -3.53 15.97
CA ILE A 401 -23.90 -2.88 16.98
C ILE A 401 -24.56 -1.67 16.31
N GLY A 402 -25.86 -1.78 16.05
CA GLY A 402 -26.60 -0.86 15.15
C GLY A 402 -26.61 0.63 15.54
N PRO A 403 -26.85 1.00 16.81
CA PRO A 403 -26.91 2.42 17.22
C PRO A 403 -25.65 3.21 16.81
N GLY A 404 -25.83 4.21 15.94
CA GLY A 404 -24.73 5.04 15.43
C GLY A 404 -23.94 4.48 14.25
N PHE A 405 -24.13 3.20 13.85
CA PHE A 405 -23.40 2.60 12.71
C PHE A 405 -24.28 2.50 11.47
N GLY A 406 -23.93 3.24 10.41
CA GLY A 406 -24.28 2.96 9.01
C GLY A 406 -25.77 3.02 8.61
N ARG A 407 -26.60 2.10 9.11
CA ARG A 407 -27.91 1.71 8.55
C ARG A 407 -28.91 2.85 8.32
N GLU A 408 -28.89 3.90 9.15
CA GLU A 408 -29.78 5.07 9.02
C GLU A 408 -29.02 6.39 8.77
N LEU A 409 -27.77 6.51 9.25
CA LEU A 409 -26.99 7.75 9.20
C LEU A 409 -25.97 7.80 8.06
N ASN A 410 -25.39 6.66 7.65
CA ASN A 410 -24.39 6.58 6.58
C ASN A 410 -24.45 5.22 5.87
N PRO A 411 -25.49 4.95 5.05
CA PRO A 411 -25.70 3.63 4.43
C PRO A 411 -24.59 3.24 3.43
N GLN A 412 -23.70 4.17 3.06
CA GLN A 412 -22.53 3.90 2.22
C GLN A 412 -21.48 3.07 2.97
N GLN A 413 -21.32 3.24 4.29
CA GLN A 413 -20.40 2.43 5.10
C GLN A 413 -20.87 0.98 5.20
N SER A 414 -22.17 0.77 5.47
CA SER A 414 -22.82 -0.55 5.43
C SER A 414 -22.62 -1.23 4.08
N LYS A 415 -23.02 -0.55 3.01
CA LYS A 415 -22.95 -1.07 1.65
C LYS A 415 -21.52 -1.38 1.21
N MET A 416 -20.53 -0.62 1.68
CA MET A 416 -19.12 -0.90 1.38
C MET A 416 -18.65 -2.22 2.00
N LEU A 417 -19.00 -2.53 3.25
CA LEU A 417 -18.66 -3.80 3.88
C LEU A 417 -19.37 -4.99 3.21
N GLU A 418 -20.65 -4.83 2.89
CA GLU A 418 -21.44 -5.83 2.14
C GLU A 418 -20.86 -6.07 0.73
N SER A 419 -20.47 -4.99 0.03
CA SER A 419 -19.91 -5.06 -1.33
C SER A 419 -18.45 -5.53 -1.34
N ALA A 420 -17.74 -5.44 -0.21
CA ALA A 420 -16.44 -6.07 0.02
C ALA A 420 -16.55 -7.58 0.30
N GLY A 421 -17.77 -8.12 0.40
CA GLY A 421 -18.06 -9.54 0.51
C GLY A 421 -18.20 -10.07 1.93
N PHE A 422 -18.16 -9.23 2.97
CA PHE A 422 -18.31 -9.68 4.36
C PHE A 422 -19.72 -10.18 4.69
N ASN A 423 -19.83 -11.16 5.58
CA ASN A 423 -21.11 -11.61 6.12
C ASN A 423 -21.51 -10.71 7.31
N ILE A 424 -22.52 -9.85 7.14
CA ILE A 424 -22.88 -8.83 8.11
C ILE A 424 -24.10 -9.25 8.95
N HIS A 425 -23.93 -9.36 10.27
CA HIS A 425 -25.05 -9.41 11.22
C HIS A 425 -25.32 -8.03 11.82
N TRP A 426 -26.59 -7.67 11.97
CA TRP A 426 -27.05 -6.36 12.41
C TRP A 426 -27.84 -6.45 13.72
N CYS A 427 -27.20 -6.18 14.85
CA CYS A 427 -27.88 -6.07 16.15
C CYS A 427 -28.56 -4.69 16.26
N VAL A 428 -29.81 -4.61 15.81
CA VAL A 428 -30.59 -3.35 15.70
C VAL A 428 -31.64 -3.15 16.79
N ASN A 429 -31.97 -4.19 17.56
CA ASN A 429 -33.00 -4.13 18.60
C ASN A 429 -32.45 -3.52 19.90
N LEU A 430 -31.77 -2.36 19.79
CA LEU A 430 -31.07 -1.67 20.87
C LEU A 430 -31.51 -0.21 20.93
N PRO A 431 -31.78 0.37 22.12
CA PRO A 431 -32.10 1.79 22.22
C PRO A 431 -30.94 2.69 21.81
N ASN A 432 -31.27 3.91 21.41
CA ASN A 432 -30.30 4.97 21.17
C ASN A 432 -29.84 5.58 22.52
N PRO A 433 -28.56 5.43 22.93
CA PRO A 433 -28.10 5.74 24.30
C PRO A 433 -27.78 7.23 24.51
N GLU A 434 -28.67 8.12 24.08
CA GLU A 434 -28.48 9.58 24.16
C GLU A 434 -28.78 10.18 25.55
N SER A 435 -29.52 9.47 26.40
CA SER A 435 -29.85 9.98 27.72
C SER A 435 -28.61 9.99 28.65
N PRO A 436 -28.37 11.08 29.40
CA PRO A 436 -27.35 11.08 30.44
C PRO A 436 -27.56 9.91 31.42
N ASN A 437 -26.48 9.19 31.72
CA ASN A 437 -26.49 7.95 32.52
C ASN A 437 -27.38 6.82 31.95
N PHE A 438 -27.48 6.70 30.61
CA PHE A 438 -28.22 5.61 29.95
C PHE A 438 -27.86 4.23 30.54
N PRO A 439 -28.85 3.44 30.99
CA PRO A 439 -28.60 2.13 31.59
C PRO A 439 -28.27 1.10 30.49
N VAL A 440 -26.98 0.93 30.18
CA VAL A 440 -26.50 -0.06 29.19
C VAL A 440 -26.78 -1.50 29.62
N ALA A 441 -26.64 -1.79 30.92
CA ALA A 441 -26.58 -3.15 31.46
C ALA A 441 -27.74 -4.09 31.07
N PRO A 442 -29.03 -3.69 31.09
CA PRO A 442 -30.15 -4.57 30.73
C PRO A 442 -30.11 -5.11 29.28
N TYR A 443 -29.38 -4.43 28.38
CA TYR A 443 -29.28 -4.79 26.97
C TYR A 443 -28.05 -5.66 26.66
N LEU A 444 -27.07 -5.74 27.58
CA LEU A 444 -25.84 -6.51 27.35
C LEU A 444 -26.10 -8.02 27.26
N ASP A 445 -27.07 -8.54 28.03
CA ASP A 445 -27.44 -9.95 28.01
C ASP A 445 -28.16 -10.34 26.69
N GLN A 446 -28.95 -9.42 26.11
CA GLN A 446 -29.53 -9.58 24.78
C GLN A 446 -28.43 -9.61 23.71
N ILE A 447 -27.50 -8.66 23.74
CA ILE A 447 -26.39 -8.62 22.78
C ILE A 447 -25.52 -9.88 22.92
N LYS A 448 -25.30 -10.38 24.15
CA LYS A 448 -24.58 -11.64 24.38
C LYS A 448 -25.29 -12.85 23.76
N ALA A 449 -26.61 -12.94 23.86
CA ALA A 449 -27.37 -14.00 23.20
C ALA A 449 -27.25 -13.94 21.66
N GLU A 450 -27.31 -12.75 21.06
CA GLU A 450 -27.05 -12.58 19.62
C GLU A 450 -25.60 -12.91 19.25
N LEU A 451 -24.61 -12.51 20.05
CA LEU A 451 -23.19 -12.84 19.84
C LEU A 451 -22.94 -14.35 19.91
N ASP A 452 -23.59 -15.07 20.83
CA ASP A 452 -23.48 -16.53 20.95
C ASP A 452 -24.13 -17.25 19.75
N GLN A 453 -25.27 -16.75 19.27
CA GLN A 453 -25.95 -17.30 18.09
C GLN A 453 -25.17 -17.08 16.79
N VAL A 454 -24.56 -15.89 16.63
CA VAL A 454 -23.83 -15.50 15.40
C VAL A 454 -22.38 -16.02 15.42
N SER A 455 -21.78 -16.13 16.61
CA SER A 455 -20.38 -16.52 16.83
C SER A 455 -19.38 -15.69 15.99
N PRO A 456 -19.48 -14.34 15.96
CA PRO A 456 -18.78 -13.53 14.96
C PRO A 456 -17.26 -13.55 15.08
N ASP A 457 -16.60 -13.28 13.96
CA ASP A 457 -15.13 -13.13 13.88
C ASP A 457 -14.67 -11.75 14.40
N ILE A 458 -15.53 -10.72 14.28
CA ILE A 458 -15.26 -9.33 14.69
C ILE A 458 -16.55 -8.62 15.13
N VAL A 459 -16.45 -7.79 16.17
CA VAL A 459 -17.48 -6.78 16.51
C VAL A 459 -17.11 -5.42 15.93
N ALA A 460 -18.06 -4.77 15.26
CA ALA A 460 -17.91 -3.40 14.79
C ALA A 460 -18.99 -2.50 15.42
N CYS A 461 -18.59 -1.29 15.84
CA CYS A 461 -19.53 -0.30 16.37
C CYS A 461 -19.03 1.12 16.09
N ALA A 462 -19.97 2.05 15.98
CA ALA A 462 -19.68 3.44 15.69
C ALA A 462 -20.40 4.36 16.65
N SER A 463 -19.75 5.45 17.03
CA SER A 463 -20.34 6.52 17.83
C SER A 463 -21.01 5.95 19.11
N LYS A 464 -22.30 6.23 19.29
CA LYS A 464 -23.17 5.80 20.39
C LYS A 464 -23.12 4.28 20.64
N GLY A 465 -22.95 3.46 19.60
CA GLY A 465 -22.79 2.00 19.71
C GLY A 465 -21.58 1.57 20.53
N GLY A 466 -20.55 2.42 20.63
CA GLY A 466 -19.38 2.20 21.46
C GLY A 466 -19.68 2.05 22.94
N VAL A 467 -20.80 2.60 23.45
CA VAL A 467 -21.19 2.43 24.85
C VAL A 467 -21.51 0.96 25.18
N TYR A 468 -22.14 0.25 24.24
CA TYR A 468 -22.46 -1.18 24.38
C TYR A 468 -21.20 -2.02 24.28
N CYS A 469 -20.29 -1.71 23.34
CA CYS A 469 -19.01 -2.41 23.20
C CYS A 469 -18.15 -2.32 24.47
N VAL A 470 -18.08 -1.14 25.10
CA VAL A 470 -17.41 -0.96 26.40
C VAL A 470 -18.07 -1.80 27.49
N GLY A 471 -19.42 -1.89 27.51
CA GLY A 471 -20.15 -2.75 28.44
C GLY A 471 -19.88 -4.25 28.23
N LEU A 472 -19.80 -4.70 26.96
CA LEU A 472 -19.44 -6.09 26.62
C LEU A 472 -18.03 -6.44 27.10
N TRP A 473 -17.05 -5.55 26.89
CA TRP A 473 -15.69 -5.72 27.38
C TRP A 473 -15.64 -5.80 28.91
N GLN A 474 -16.34 -4.90 29.61
CA GLN A 474 -16.42 -4.88 31.08
C GLN A 474 -17.07 -6.16 31.65
N ARG A 475 -18.08 -6.72 30.97
CA ARG A 475 -18.69 -8.00 31.31
C ARG A 475 -17.90 -9.22 30.83
N ARG A 476 -16.83 -9.02 30.05
CA ARG A 476 -16.09 -10.06 29.32
C ARG A 476 -16.98 -10.91 28.39
N TYR A 477 -18.09 -10.33 27.94
CA TYR A 477 -19.06 -10.93 27.01
C TYR A 477 -18.55 -10.94 25.57
N TRP A 478 -17.68 -9.98 25.22
CA TRP A 478 -16.87 -10.01 24.02
C TRP A 478 -15.40 -9.78 24.40
N LEU A 479 -14.51 -10.62 23.88
CA LEU A 479 -13.05 -10.48 23.93
C LEU A 479 -12.48 -11.09 22.64
N GLY A 480 -12.65 -10.34 21.54
CA GLY A 480 -12.08 -10.65 20.24
C GLY A 480 -11.84 -9.37 19.42
N PRO A 481 -11.50 -9.48 18.12
CA PRO A 481 -11.30 -8.36 17.22
C PRO A 481 -12.38 -7.28 17.33
N THR A 482 -12.00 -5.99 17.26
CA THR A 482 -12.97 -4.89 17.29
C THR A 482 -12.60 -3.72 16.40
N LEU A 483 -13.60 -3.22 15.66
CA LEU A 483 -13.54 -1.94 14.97
C LEU A 483 -14.41 -0.91 15.72
N LEU A 484 -13.77 0.15 16.22
CA LEU A 484 -14.42 1.33 16.75
C LEU A 484 -14.33 2.47 15.72
N ILE A 485 -15.47 3.11 15.41
CA ILE A 485 -15.51 4.37 14.66
C ILE A 485 -16.00 5.47 15.63
N ASN A 486 -15.18 6.49 15.86
CA ASN A 486 -15.34 7.55 16.87
C ASN A 486 -15.54 7.00 18.29
N ALA A 487 -14.46 6.90 19.07
CA ALA A 487 -14.49 6.35 20.42
C ALA A 487 -15.44 7.11 21.35
N HIS A 488 -16.55 6.46 21.72
CA HIS A 488 -17.53 6.97 22.68
C HIS A 488 -16.85 7.44 23.97
N PRO A 489 -17.29 8.52 24.64
CA PRO A 489 -16.62 9.06 25.84
C PRO A 489 -16.52 8.12 27.05
N THR A 490 -17.24 7.00 27.07
CA THR A 490 -17.06 5.93 28.08
C THR A 490 -15.87 5.01 27.77
N CYS A 491 -15.32 5.05 26.56
CA CYS A 491 -14.12 4.33 26.16
C CYS A 491 -12.87 5.08 26.66
N GLN A 492 -12.43 4.69 27.86
CA GLN A 492 -11.28 5.25 28.56
C GLN A 492 -10.11 4.26 28.69
N VAL A 493 -10.36 2.96 28.50
CA VAL A 493 -9.37 1.88 28.53
C VAL A 493 -9.77 0.82 27.49
N LEU A 494 -8.79 0.28 26.76
CA LEU A 494 -8.95 -0.83 25.82
C LEU A 494 -8.63 -2.18 26.49
N PRO A 495 -9.34 -3.28 26.17
CA PRO A 495 -9.05 -4.60 26.74
C PRO A 495 -7.72 -5.18 26.21
N GLN A 496 -7.02 -5.88 27.10
CA GLN A 496 -5.70 -6.47 26.82
C GLN A 496 -5.79 -7.73 25.95
N GLY A 497 -4.77 -7.94 25.12
CA GLY A 497 -4.63 -9.05 24.17
C GLY A 497 -5.39 -8.91 22.85
N MET A 498 -6.30 -7.92 22.75
CA MET A 498 -7.29 -7.84 21.68
C MET A 498 -6.81 -6.98 20.50
N ASN A 499 -7.03 -7.47 19.27
CA ASN A 499 -6.89 -6.65 18.07
C ASN A 499 -7.97 -5.56 18.06
N ILE A 500 -7.59 -4.29 18.08
CA ILE A 500 -8.53 -3.16 18.08
C ILE A 500 -8.09 -2.11 17.07
N VAL A 501 -9.00 -1.74 16.18
CA VAL A 501 -8.85 -0.59 15.30
C VAL A 501 -9.77 0.51 15.78
N LEU A 502 -9.22 1.72 15.98
CA LEU A 502 -9.96 2.94 16.26
C LEU A 502 -9.82 3.90 15.10
N ALA A 503 -10.92 4.21 14.40
CA ALA A 503 -11.00 5.27 13.41
C ALA A 503 -11.58 6.55 14.06
N HIS A 504 -10.91 7.69 13.93
CA HIS A 504 -11.37 8.96 14.51
C HIS A 504 -10.86 10.17 13.71
N GLY A 505 -11.72 11.17 13.46
CA GLY A 505 -11.38 12.39 12.73
C GLY A 505 -11.03 13.57 13.65
N SER A 506 -10.09 14.42 13.24
CA SER A 506 -9.69 15.59 14.07
C SER A 506 -10.73 16.70 14.15
N ASN A 507 -11.79 16.62 13.35
CA ASN A 507 -12.86 17.60 13.28
C ASN A 507 -14.18 17.00 13.78
N ASP A 508 -14.15 15.87 14.51
CA ASP A 508 -15.32 15.29 15.17
C ASP A 508 -15.97 16.31 16.12
N GLU A 509 -17.17 16.73 15.73
CA GLU A 509 -18.00 17.73 16.38
C GLU A 509 -18.91 17.16 17.48
N VAL A 510 -18.99 15.84 17.61
CA VAL A 510 -19.84 15.13 18.58
C VAL A 510 -18.99 14.52 19.70
N TYR A 511 -17.95 13.77 19.36
CA TYR A 511 -16.96 13.20 20.27
C TYR A 511 -15.57 13.76 19.99
N SER A 512 -15.47 15.09 20.13
CA SER A 512 -14.21 15.80 19.96
C SER A 512 -13.16 15.29 20.97
N ARG A 513 -12.07 14.72 20.45
CA ARG A 513 -10.90 14.26 21.22
C ARG A 513 -9.64 14.68 20.50
N SER A 514 -8.64 15.18 21.22
CA SER A 514 -7.34 15.51 20.63
C SER A 514 -6.57 14.25 20.23
N ARG A 515 -5.63 14.41 19.29
CA ARG A 515 -4.66 13.38 18.90
C ARG A 515 -4.01 12.72 20.13
N THR A 516 -3.57 13.53 21.10
CA THR A 516 -2.90 13.08 22.33
C THR A 516 -3.80 12.20 23.19
N GLU A 517 -5.09 12.49 23.29
CA GLU A 517 -6.05 11.66 24.05
C GLU A 517 -6.34 10.33 23.36
N LEU A 518 -6.41 10.34 22.02
CA LEU A 518 -6.60 9.13 21.21
C LEU A 518 -5.35 8.24 21.24
N GLU A 519 -4.15 8.80 21.10
CA GLU A 519 -2.88 8.08 21.26
C GLU A 519 -2.72 7.55 22.71
N SER A 520 -3.18 8.29 23.71
CA SER A 520 -3.21 7.83 25.11
C SER A 520 -4.19 6.67 25.32
N LEU A 521 -5.36 6.68 24.67
CA LEU A 521 -6.31 5.57 24.71
C LEU A 521 -5.73 4.31 24.05
N ILE A 522 -5.07 4.42 22.90
CA ILE A 522 -4.35 3.29 22.26
C ILE A 522 -3.30 2.71 23.20
N ALA A 523 -2.54 3.56 23.89
CA ALA A 523 -1.53 3.14 24.84
C ALA A 523 -2.07 2.43 26.10
N THR A 524 -3.40 2.37 26.30
CA THR A 524 -4.03 1.50 27.32
C THR A 524 -4.27 0.06 26.86
N GLY A 525 -4.16 -0.21 25.55
CA GLY A 525 -4.30 -1.55 24.96
C GLY A 525 -2.99 -2.35 24.99
N SER A 526 -2.84 -3.30 24.08
CA SER A 526 -1.61 -4.11 23.95
C SER A 526 -0.77 -3.70 22.74
N GLU A 527 0.55 -3.78 22.89
CA GLU A 527 1.54 -3.52 21.83
C GLU A 527 1.23 -4.29 20.54
N ASN A 528 1.37 -3.62 19.38
CA ASN A 528 1.04 -4.12 18.03
C ASN A 528 -0.43 -4.56 17.81
N LYS A 529 -1.25 -4.68 18.86
CA LYS A 529 -2.65 -5.13 18.78
C LYS A 529 -3.64 -3.99 18.63
N CYS A 530 -3.31 -2.78 19.06
CA CYS A 530 -4.16 -1.60 18.91
C CYS A 530 -3.62 -0.64 17.84
N PHE A 531 -4.49 -0.13 16.95
CA PHE A 531 -4.16 0.82 15.89
C PHE A 531 -5.14 2.00 15.85
N LEU A 532 -4.63 3.21 15.60
CA LEU A 532 -5.40 4.43 15.42
C LEU A 532 -5.33 4.91 13.97
N TYR A 533 -6.43 4.72 13.24
CA TYR A 533 -6.69 5.39 11.98
C TYR A 533 -7.16 6.83 12.27
N TYR A 534 -6.21 7.74 12.48
CA TYR A 534 -6.50 9.16 12.70
C TYR A 534 -6.58 9.91 11.37
N VAL A 535 -7.57 10.80 11.24
CA VAL A 535 -7.79 11.61 10.03
C VAL A 535 -7.75 13.10 10.39
N ALA A 536 -6.56 13.69 10.29
CA ALA A 536 -6.31 15.06 10.76
C ALA A 536 -6.28 16.11 9.65
N ASN A 537 -6.55 17.36 10.00
CA ASN A 537 -6.17 18.52 9.20
C ASN A 537 -4.66 18.49 8.82
N SER A 538 -4.29 18.93 7.61
CA SER A 538 -2.91 19.30 7.28
C SER A 538 -2.55 20.67 7.87
N GLY A 539 -1.26 21.04 7.80
CA GLY A 539 -0.87 22.45 7.83
C GLY A 539 -1.54 23.27 6.72
N PRO A 540 -1.60 24.60 6.85
CA PRO A 540 -2.14 25.48 5.81
C PRO A 540 -1.16 25.61 4.65
N LEU A 541 -1.71 25.67 3.44
CA LEU A 541 -1.03 26.11 2.21
C LEU A 541 -0.86 27.64 2.23
N PRO A 542 0.01 28.22 1.36
CA PRO A 542 0.20 29.68 1.28
C PRO A 542 -1.06 30.51 0.95
N ASN A 543 -2.12 29.87 0.42
CA ASN A 543 -3.43 30.50 0.17
C ASN A 543 -4.43 30.36 1.34
N GLY A 544 -3.99 29.83 2.49
CA GLY A 544 -4.82 29.60 3.69
C GLY A 544 -5.68 28.33 3.65
N GLN A 545 -5.79 27.64 2.51
CA GLN A 545 -6.49 26.35 2.42
C GLN A 545 -5.67 25.23 3.06
N ARG A 546 -6.29 24.07 3.29
CA ARG A 546 -5.60 22.86 3.74
C ARG A 546 -5.57 21.84 2.60
N SER A 547 -4.44 21.16 2.41
CA SER A 547 -4.30 20.05 1.44
C SER A 547 -5.01 18.77 1.93
N ARG A 548 -5.28 18.67 3.23
CA ARG A 548 -6.08 17.60 3.85
C ARG A 548 -6.97 18.22 4.93
N VAL A 549 -8.27 17.96 4.90
CA VAL A 549 -9.19 18.33 5.98
C VAL A 549 -9.43 17.08 6.83
N GLY A 550 -9.41 17.22 8.16
CA GLY A 550 -9.73 16.11 9.06
C GLY A 550 -11.20 15.72 8.96
N ASP A 551 -11.51 14.44 9.17
CA ASP A 551 -12.90 13.98 9.15
C ASP A 551 -13.71 14.62 10.29
N MET A 552 -14.97 14.95 9.97
CA MET A 552 -16.06 15.18 10.92
C MET A 552 -16.62 13.84 11.39
N HIS A 553 -17.59 13.84 12.32
CA HIS A 553 -18.13 12.64 12.95
C HIS A 553 -18.65 11.57 11.96
N ASN A 554 -19.09 11.95 10.75
CA ASN A 554 -19.51 10.98 9.74
C ASN A 554 -18.37 10.15 9.09
N MET A 555 -17.10 10.47 9.38
CA MET A 555 -15.90 9.70 8.95
C MET A 555 -15.92 9.34 7.46
N VAL A 556 -15.93 10.37 6.60
CA VAL A 556 -16.14 10.21 5.16
C VAL A 556 -14.93 9.57 4.48
N SER A 557 -13.71 9.78 4.97
CA SER A 557 -12.50 9.17 4.38
C SER A 557 -12.49 7.64 4.43
N LEU A 558 -13.29 7.02 5.31
CA LEU A 558 -13.47 5.57 5.39
C LEU A 558 -14.05 4.96 4.10
N LEU A 559 -14.72 5.78 3.28
CA LEU A 559 -15.32 5.40 2.00
C LEU A 559 -14.37 5.55 0.80
N ALA A 560 -13.13 6.02 1.03
CA ALA A 560 -12.08 6.03 0.00
C ALA A 560 -11.21 4.77 0.08
N ASN A 561 -10.52 4.43 -1.01
CA ASN A 561 -9.36 3.53 -1.02
C ASN A 561 -9.57 2.12 -0.40
N ASP A 562 -10.79 1.57 -0.44
CA ASP A 562 -11.19 0.33 0.27
C ASP A 562 -10.90 0.38 1.79
N CYS A 563 -10.93 1.57 2.39
CA CYS A 563 -10.38 1.80 3.73
C CYS A 563 -11.18 1.08 4.82
N LEU A 564 -12.51 1.22 4.87
CA LEU A 564 -13.33 0.55 5.88
C LEU A 564 -13.20 -0.98 5.87
N PRO A 565 -13.27 -1.69 4.72
CA PRO A 565 -12.97 -3.11 4.61
C PRO A 565 -11.56 -3.47 5.10
N ARG A 566 -10.52 -2.73 4.68
CA ARG A 566 -9.13 -2.95 5.12
C ARG A 566 -8.92 -2.72 6.62
N LEU A 567 -9.72 -1.86 7.27
CA LEU A 567 -9.70 -1.68 8.72
C LEU A 567 -10.38 -2.85 9.46
N VAL A 568 -11.35 -3.54 8.83
CA VAL A 568 -11.88 -4.83 9.31
C VAL A 568 -10.84 -5.94 9.14
N ASP A 569 -10.21 -6.07 7.97
CA ASP A 569 -9.15 -7.05 7.73
C ASP A 569 -7.97 -6.84 8.69
N ALA A 570 -7.61 -5.58 8.97
CA ALA A 570 -6.58 -5.22 9.94
C ALA A 570 -6.94 -5.69 11.37
N ALA A 571 -8.18 -5.45 11.82
CA ALA A 571 -8.64 -5.97 13.12
C ALA A 571 -8.66 -7.51 13.16
N LEU A 572 -8.89 -8.18 12.04
CA LEU A 572 -8.79 -9.65 11.92
C LEU A 572 -7.34 -10.18 11.78
N CYS A 573 -6.35 -9.32 11.53
CA CYS A 573 -4.98 -9.73 11.24
C CYS A 573 -4.19 -10.09 12.51
N GLU A 574 -3.80 -11.35 12.68
CA GLU A 574 -3.10 -11.84 13.88
C GLU A 574 -1.76 -11.13 14.15
N GLU A 575 -1.03 -10.75 13.10
CA GLU A 575 0.24 -10.01 13.17
C GLU A 575 0.08 -8.58 13.71
N GLY A 576 -1.15 -8.05 13.73
CA GLY A 576 -1.51 -6.74 14.25
C GLY A 576 -2.11 -5.80 13.18
N PRO A 577 -3.10 -4.96 13.55
CA PRO A 577 -3.80 -4.12 12.60
C PRO A 577 -2.94 -3.07 11.89
N GLU A 578 -1.98 -2.47 12.59
CA GLU A 578 -1.17 -1.39 12.01
C GLU A 578 -0.25 -1.91 10.90
N VAL A 579 0.45 -3.03 11.13
CA VAL A 579 1.31 -3.67 10.14
C VAL A 579 0.50 -4.10 8.91
N HIS A 580 -0.72 -4.59 9.11
CA HIS A 580 -1.64 -4.91 8.02
C HIS A 580 -1.98 -3.68 7.16
N ILE A 581 -2.30 -2.54 7.79
CA ILE A 581 -2.60 -1.30 7.06
C ILE A 581 -1.40 -0.80 6.26
N VAL A 582 -0.19 -0.80 6.85
CA VAL A 582 1.04 -0.41 6.11
C VAL A 582 1.32 -1.37 4.95
N ARG A 583 1.12 -2.69 5.15
CA ARG A 583 1.30 -3.70 4.08
C ARG A 583 0.32 -3.53 2.92
N THR A 584 -0.95 -3.20 3.19
CA THR A 584 -1.97 -3.00 2.14
C THR A 584 -1.74 -1.76 1.27
N TRP A 585 -0.82 -0.85 1.63
CA TRP A 585 -0.53 0.35 0.83
C TRP A 585 0.06 0.03 -0.55
N ARG A 586 0.91 -0.99 -0.67
CA ARG A 586 1.48 -1.40 -1.99
C ARG A 586 0.40 -1.90 -2.95
N GLU A 587 -0.75 -2.35 -2.44
CA GLU A 587 -1.86 -2.84 -3.24
C GLU A 587 -2.65 -1.70 -3.91
N ARG A 588 -2.31 -0.45 -3.56
CA ARG A 588 -2.77 0.78 -4.22
C ARG A 588 -1.86 1.17 -5.42
N LEU A 589 -0.81 0.38 -5.69
CA LEU A 589 0.01 0.47 -6.90
C LEU A 589 -0.54 -0.44 -8.00
N THR A 590 -0.19 -0.14 -9.24
CA THR A 590 -0.53 -0.99 -10.41
C THR A 590 0.35 -2.24 -10.47
N ASN A 591 -0.15 -3.32 -11.08
CA ASN A 591 0.59 -4.58 -11.20
C ASN A 591 1.94 -4.41 -11.90
N SER A 592 1.98 -3.63 -12.99
CA SER A 592 3.21 -3.32 -13.74
C SER A 592 4.23 -2.57 -12.89
N ARG A 593 3.79 -1.62 -12.07
CA ARG A 593 4.67 -0.93 -11.10
C ARG A 593 5.20 -1.91 -10.05
N LEU A 594 4.36 -2.75 -9.47
CA LEU A 594 4.77 -3.74 -8.46
C LEU A 594 5.79 -4.74 -8.99
N ASP A 595 5.59 -5.29 -10.19
CA ASP A 595 6.55 -6.24 -10.78
C ASP A 595 7.86 -5.53 -11.20
N ALA A 596 7.82 -4.25 -11.59
CA ALA A 596 9.02 -3.44 -11.88
C ALA A 596 9.80 -3.04 -10.62
N GLU A 597 9.13 -2.59 -9.55
CA GLU A 597 9.76 -2.31 -8.26
C GLU A 597 10.40 -3.58 -7.66
N ALA A 598 9.73 -4.72 -7.78
CA ALA A 598 10.26 -6.03 -7.33
C ALA A 598 11.50 -6.47 -8.14
N TYR A 599 11.62 -6.09 -9.42
CA TYR A 599 12.85 -6.28 -10.20
C TYR A 599 13.99 -5.36 -9.72
N LEU A 600 13.70 -4.08 -9.46
CA LEU A 600 14.71 -3.12 -8.99
C LEU A 600 15.24 -3.49 -7.59
N GLY A 601 14.39 -4.09 -6.76
CA GLY A 601 14.71 -4.50 -5.40
C GLY A 601 14.18 -3.49 -4.36
N TYR A 602 14.15 -3.92 -3.10
CA TYR A 602 13.61 -3.15 -1.97
C TYR A 602 14.64 -2.98 -0.83
N LEU A 603 15.92 -3.23 -1.12
CA LEU A 603 17.03 -3.25 -0.17
C LEU A 603 18.28 -2.53 -0.72
N PRO A 604 19.08 -1.84 0.13
CA PRO A 604 20.36 -1.23 -0.28
C PRO A 604 21.28 -2.24 -0.95
N GLU A 605 21.40 -3.43 -0.38
CA GLU A 605 22.29 -4.50 -0.83
C GLU A 605 21.95 -4.97 -2.26
N GLN A 606 20.66 -4.91 -2.65
CA GLN A 606 20.20 -5.24 -4.00
C GLN A 606 20.52 -4.14 -5.02
N LEU A 607 20.63 -2.87 -4.58
CA LEU A 607 21.03 -1.76 -5.43
C LEU A 607 22.55 -1.74 -5.63
N ARG A 608 23.33 -1.96 -4.56
CA ARG A 608 24.79 -2.10 -4.63
C ARG A 608 25.21 -3.24 -5.57
N GLY A 609 24.49 -4.36 -5.58
CA GLY A 609 24.72 -5.46 -6.52
C GLY A 609 24.57 -5.09 -8.01
N ARG A 610 23.98 -3.95 -8.35
CA ARG A 610 23.86 -3.42 -9.73
C ARG A 610 24.98 -2.45 -10.12
N TRP A 611 25.83 -2.05 -9.17
CA TRP A 611 26.81 -0.97 -9.38
C TRP A 611 27.89 -1.36 -10.40
N ALA A 612 28.31 -0.37 -11.21
CA ALA A 612 29.32 -0.48 -12.25
C ALA A 612 30.66 0.20 -11.87
N SER A 613 30.68 0.90 -10.73
CA SER A 613 31.90 1.33 -10.02
C SER A 613 32.79 0.14 -9.63
N THR A 614 34.07 0.45 -9.43
CA THR A 614 35.14 -0.52 -9.23
C THR A 614 34.88 -1.35 -7.96
N TYR A 615 34.81 -2.67 -8.11
CA TYR A 615 34.42 -3.61 -7.06
C TYR A 615 33.06 -3.29 -6.39
N GLN A 616 32.17 -2.60 -7.11
CA GLN A 616 30.86 -2.14 -6.63
C GLN A 616 30.93 -1.24 -5.38
N ARG A 617 32.04 -0.49 -5.22
CA ARG A 617 32.28 0.35 -4.03
C ARG A 617 31.80 1.80 -4.16
N GLY A 618 31.54 2.33 -5.37
CA GLY A 618 31.05 3.72 -5.56
C GLY A 618 31.90 4.80 -4.86
N HIS A 619 33.22 4.58 -4.75
CA HIS A 619 34.15 5.47 -4.04
C HIS A 619 34.76 6.54 -4.95
N GLU A 620 34.67 6.36 -6.28
CA GLU A 620 35.16 7.28 -7.30
C GLU A 620 34.41 8.61 -7.32
N ASP A 621 35.03 9.70 -7.80
CA ASP A 621 34.38 11.02 -7.90
C ASP A 621 33.15 10.99 -8.83
N LYS A 622 33.14 10.10 -9.82
CA LYS A 622 31.99 9.86 -10.70
C LYS A 622 30.89 9.12 -9.93
N LYS A 623 29.87 9.85 -9.47
CA LYS A 623 28.68 9.29 -8.80
C LYS A 623 27.50 8.93 -9.71
N LEU A 624 27.58 9.21 -11.01
CA LEU A 624 26.48 8.98 -11.97
C LEU A 624 26.91 8.07 -13.13
N PHE A 625 26.15 7.00 -13.35
CA PHE A 625 26.41 5.99 -14.39
C PHE A 625 25.17 5.82 -15.26
N ASP A 626 25.30 5.94 -16.59
CA ASP A 626 24.17 5.84 -17.51
C ASP A 626 23.60 4.41 -17.57
N VAL A 627 22.27 4.27 -17.47
CA VAL A 627 21.59 2.98 -17.60
C VAL A 627 21.23 2.75 -19.07
N ALA A 628 21.61 1.60 -19.62
CA ALA A 628 21.43 1.29 -21.03
C ALA A 628 19.93 1.23 -21.42
N PRO A 629 19.44 1.98 -22.44
CA PRO A 629 18.01 2.11 -22.74
C PRO A 629 17.25 0.82 -23.08
N ASP A 630 17.98 -0.20 -23.52
CA ASP A 630 17.49 -1.55 -23.88
C ASP A 630 17.46 -2.53 -22.70
N SER A 631 18.06 -2.17 -21.56
CA SER A 631 18.12 -3.01 -20.37
C SER A 631 16.80 -3.11 -19.59
N GLU A 632 16.60 -4.22 -18.88
CA GLU A 632 15.46 -4.38 -17.96
C GLU A 632 15.47 -3.40 -16.78
N GLU A 633 16.65 -2.88 -16.40
CA GLU A 633 16.78 -1.83 -15.39
C GLU A 633 16.19 -0.50 -15.89
N TYR A 634 16.55 -0.09 -17.12
CA TYR A 634 15.97 1.11 -17.74
C TYR A 634 14.45 0.96 -17.91
N LYS A 635 13.98 -0.20 -18.41
CA LYS A 635 12.55 -0.49 -18.56
C LYS A 635 11.81 -0.44 -17.23
N SER A 636 12.37 -1.01 -16.18
CA SER A 636 11.76 -1.01 -14.85
C SER A 636 11.69 0.38 -14.23
N VAL A 637 12.78 1.17 -14.26
CA VAL A 637 12.76 2.57 -13.79
C VAL A 637 11.78 3.41 -14.61
N LEU A 638 11.73 3.22 -15.94
CA LEU A 638 10.77 3.88 -16.81
C LEU A 638 9.32 3.49 -16.47
N THR A 639 9.04 2.22 -16.16
CA THR A 639 7.71 1.74 -15.76
C THR A 639 7.26 2.34 -14.43
N VAL A 640 8.14 2.44 -13.42
CA VAL A 640 7.78 3.09 -12.14
C VAL A 640 7.61 4.61 -12.32
N PHE A 641 8.44 5.26 -13.15
CA PHE A 641 8.30 6.68 -13.50
C PHE A 641 7.01 7.00 -14.28
N LYS A 642 6.63 6.16 -15.24
CA LYS A 642 5.39 6.31 -16.03
C LYS A 642 4.15 5.71 -15.36
N ALA A 643 4.25 5.16 -14.16
CA ALA A 643 3.09 4.57 -13.49
C ALA A 643 2.06 5.65 -13.11
N HIS A 644 0.84 5.51 -13.65
CA HIS A 644 -0.34 6.18 -13.11
C HIS A 644 -0.79 5.49 -11.81
N PRO A 645 -1.40 6.22 -10.87
CA PRO A 645 -1.95 5.65 -9.64
C PRO A 645 -3.16 4.75 -9.94
N LYS A 646 -3.46 3.81 -9.02
CA LYS A 646 -4.60 2.90 -9.15
C LYS A 646 -5.94 3.55 -8.78
N GLU A 647 -5.88 4.59 -7.95
CA GLU A 647 -7.01 5.44 -7.56
C GLU A 647 -6.79 6.87 -8.07
N THR A 648 -7.87 7.66 -8.14
CA THR A 648 -7.78 9.11 -8.35
C THR A 648 -6.86 9.72 -7.28
N PRO A 649 -5.77 10.42 -7.65
CA PRO A 649 -4.82 10.93 -6.67
C PRO A 649 -5.43 12.06 -5.83
N ALA A 650 -5.05 12.10 -4.56
CA ALA A 650 -5.43 13.16 -3.63
C ALA A 650 -4.91 14.54 -4.07
N TYR A 651 -3.78 14.56 -4.79
CA TYR A 651 -3.16 15.79 -5.28
C TYR A 651 -3.19 15.89 -6.81
N TYR A 652 -4.37 16.16 -7.36
CA TYR A 652 -4.57 16.39 -8.78
C TYR A 652 -4.03 17.77 -9.22
N ILE A 653 -2.83 17.80 -9.80
CA ILE A 653 -2.15 19.04 -10.27
C ILE A 653 -2.30 19.24 -11.79
N ALA A 654 -2.37 18.16 -12.56
CA ALA A 654 -2.51 18.18 -14.02
C ALA A 654 -3.28 16.95 -14.51
N HIS A 655 -3.81 17.01 -15.74
CA HIS A 655 -4.51 15.89 -16.38
C HIS A 655 -3.51 14.81 -16.86
N GLU A 656 -3.88 13.54 -16.75
CA GLU A 656 -3.01 12.37 -17.01
C GLU A 656 -2.35 12.41 -18.41
N SER A 657 -3.08 12.89 -19.42
CA SER A 657 -2.57 13.05 -20.79
C SER A 657 -1.37 14.02 -20.93
N VAL A 658 -1.12 14.88 -19.93
CA VAL A 658 0.07 15.76 -19.86
C VAL A 658 1.26 15.02 -19.24
N TRP A 659 1.02 13.98 -18.45
CA TRP A 659 2.06 13.04 -18.01
C TRP A 659 2.40 12.03 -19.10
N ASP A 660 1.41 11.61 -19.91
CA ASP A 660 1.63 10.67 -21.01
C ASP A 660 2.61 11.19 -22.08
N SER A 661 2.57 12.49 -22.41
CA SER A 661 3.51 13.13 -23.36
C SER A 661 4.96 13.13 -22.89
N THR A 662 5.19 13.12 -21.56
CA THR A 662 6.52 13.32 -20.97
C THR A 662 7.53 12.28 -21.49
N ARG A 663 8.61 12.73 -22.11
CA ARG A 663 9.67 11.89 -22.68
C ARG A 663 10.88 11.84 -21.76
N VAL A 664 11.19 10.65 -21.23
CA VAL A 664 12.49 10.40 -20.57
C VAL A 664 13.61 10.54 -21.60
N ALA A 665 14.65 11.28 -21.24
CA ALA A 665 15.81 11.55 -22.07
C ALA A 665 17.04 10.75 -21.63
N ARG A 666 17.21 10.55 -20.32
CA ARG A 666 18.31 9.79 -19.74
C ARG A 666 17.92 9.28 -18.35
N ILE A 667 18.32 8.06 -18.03
CA ILE A 667 18.27 7.49 -16.67
C ILE A 667 19.72 7.21 -16.28
N GLN A 668 20.14 7.71 -15.12
CA GLN A 668 21.48 7.49 -14.58
C GLN A 668 21.34 6.87 -13.19
N ARG A 669 21.99 5.73 -12.95
CA ARG A 669 22.12 5.18 -11.61
C ARG A 669 23.10 6.02 -10.80
N VAL A 670 22.78 6.21 -9.53
CA VAL A 670 23.61 6.90 -8.54
C VAL A 670 24.40 5.85 -7.78
N GLU A 671 25.72 6.01 -7.72
CA GLU A 671 26.65 5.09 -7.07
C GLU A 671 27.57 5.87 -6.12
N ASN A 672 27.25 5.90 -4.83
CA ASN A 672 27.97 6.68 -3.82
C ASN A 672 28.15 5.85 -2.54
N GLY A 673 29.22 5.07 -2.48
CA GLY A 673 29.48 4.13 -1.38
C GLY A 673 29.75 4.82 -0.05
N PHE A 674 30.39 6.00 -0.05
CA PHE A 674 30.61 6.75 1.20
C PHE A 674 29.29 7.15 1.87
N GLN A 675 28.31 7.59 1.06
CA GLN A 675 26.96 7.90 1.54
C GLN A 675 26.23 6.63 2.01
N GLU A 676 26.38 5.52 1.29
CA GLU A 676 25.71 4.27 1.64
C GLU A 676 26.29 3.63 2.91
N ASP A 677 27.59 3.38 2.98
CA ASP A 677 28.27 2.77 4.14
C ASP A 677 28.32 3.70 5.36
N GLY A 678 28.46 5.01 5.15
CA GLY A 678 28.56 5.99 6.23
C GLY A 678 27.21 6.40 6.84
N CYS A 679 26.10 6.26 6.12
CA CYS A 679 24.81 6.81 6.55
C CYS A 679 23.60 5.90 6.31
N VAL A 680 23.46 5.32 5.12
CA VAL A 680 22.29 4.48 4.76
C VAL A 680 22.33 3.14 5.50
N ARG A 681 23.39 2.36 5.31
CA ARG A 681 23.50 0.99 5.85
C ARG A 681 23.39 0.95 7.38
N PRO A 682 24.06 1.83 8.16
CA PRO A 682 23.84 1.92 9.61
C PRO A 682 22.40 2.25 10.00
N TYR A 683 21.69 3.08 9.22
CA TYR A 683 20.27 3.37 9.47
C TYR A 683 19.37 2.17 9.17
N TYR A 684 19.60 1.45 8.06
CA TYR A 684 18.85 0.25 7.70
C TYR A 684 19.08 -0.90 8.71
N GLU A 685 20.32 -1.11 9.15
CA GLU A 685 20.65 -2.07 10.22
C GLU A 685 19.95 -1.71 11.54
N THR A 686 19.92 -0.41 11.90
CA THR A 686 19.21 0.09 13.09
C THR A 686 17.69 -0.04 12.96
N LEU A 687 17.14 0.18 11.75
CA LEU A 687 15.71 0.04 11.48
C LEU A 687 15.26 -1.42 11.63
N ARG A 688 15.97 -2.38 11.02
CA ARG A 688 15.67 -3.83 11.14
C ARG A 688 15.57 -4.24 12.61
N ARG A 689 16.62 -3.97 13.40
CA ARG A 689 16.64 -4.22 14.86
C ARG A 689 15.52 -3.51 15.59
N SER A 690 15.26 -2.24 15.28
CA SER A 690 14.19 -1.47 15.92
C SER A 690 12.77 -1.96 15.58
N LEU A 691 12.58 -2.79 14.55
CA LEU A 691 11.31 -3.49 14.31
C LEU A 691 11.28 -4.84 15.02
N GLU A 692 12.39 -5.58 14.99
CA GLU A 692 12.58 -6.85 15.72
C GLU A 692 12.37 -6.68 17.24
N ASP A 693 12.96 -5.64 17.86
CA ASP A 693 12.73 -5.23 19.26
C ASP A 693 11.24 -4.96 19.55
N GLN A 694 10.54 -4.38 18.57
CA GLN A 694 9.10 -4.12 18.61
C GLN A 694 8.25 -5.33 18.22
N LYS A 695 8.83 -6.51 17.98
CA LYS A 695 8.12 -7.75 17.54
C LYS A 695 7.39 -7.56 16.19
N VAL A 696 8.00 -6.82 15.26
CA VAL A 696 7.52 -6.62 13.89
C VAL A 696 8.58 -7.13 12.91
N ASP A 697 8.22 -8.07 12.04
CA ASP A 697 9.11 -8.59 11.01
C ASP A 697 9.44 -7.49 9.96
N PHE A 698 10.73 -7.29 9.65
CA PHE A 698 11.12 -6.40 8.55
C PHE A 698 10.75 -7.03 7.20
N GLU A 699 9.64 -6.55 6.63
CA GLU A 699 9.16 -6.88 5.28
C GLU A 699 9.62 -5.81 4.25
N PRO A 700 10.51 -6.15 3.28
CA PRO A 700 10.85 -5.28 2.16
C PRO A 700 9.63 -5.04 1.26
N GLY A 701 9.50 -3.84 0.67
CA GLY A 701 8.29 -3.48 -0.07
C GLY A 701 7.09 -3.21 0.85
N THR A 702 7.34 -2.91 2.13
CA THR A 702 6.37 -2.44 3.13
C THR A 702 7.05 -1.43 4.05
N HIS A 703 8.20 -1.81 4.62
CA HIS A 703 9.06 -0.92 5.42
C HIS A 703 10.09 -0.17 4.58
N THR A 704 10.13 -0.46 3.27
CA THR A 704 10.92 0.21 2.23
C THR A 704 10.06 0.37 0.98
N VAL A 705 10.09 1.55 0.34
CA VAL A 705 9.24 1.89 -0.81
C VAL A 705 10.01 2.67 -1.88
N TRP A 706 9.56 2.60 -3.13
CA TRP A 706 10.06 3.46 -4.21
C TRP A 706 9.26 4.76 -4.30
N ALA A 707 9.95 5.89 -4.22
CA ALA A 707 9.35 7.22 -4.26
C ALA A 707 10.25 8.24 -4.97
N PHE A 708 9.68 9.35 -5.41
CA PHE A 708 10.32 10.39 -6.20
C PHE A 708 10.59 11.66 -5.38
N HIS A 709 11.73 12.30 -5.63
CA HIS A 709 12.10 13.58 -5.04
C HIS A 709 12.59 14.55 -6.11
N GLY A 710 12.20 15.82 -6.00
CA GLY A 710 12.67 16.90 -6.87
C GLY A 710 13.00 18.13 -6.07
N SER A 711 13.99 18.88 -6.54
CA SER A 711 14.26 20.24 -6.08
C SER A 711 14.08 21.23 -7.24
N ALA A 712 13.48 22.39 -6.92
CA ALA A 712 13.40 23.52 -7.84
C ALA A 712 14.76 24.22 -8.06
N ASP A 713 15.79 23.83 -7.29
CA ASP A 713 17.19 24.13 -7.51
C ASP A 713 17.96 22.84 -7.87
N ARG A 714 18.67 22.87 -9.01
CA ARG A 714 19.44 21.75 -9.55
C ARG A 714 20.71 21.47 -8.74
N GLN A 715 21.29 22.49 -8.09
CA GLN A 715 22.47 22.32 -7.22
C GLN A 715 22.15 21.48 -5.98
N ALA A 716 20.91 21.54 -5.48
CA ALA A 716 20.48 20.65 -4.40
C ALA A 716 20.43 19.16 -4.83
N ILE A 717 20.01 18.86 -6.07
CA ILE A 717 20.04 17.49 -6.61
C ILE A 717 21.49 17.00 -6.74
N GLU A 718 22.36 17.83 -7.29
CA GLU A 718 23.80 17.54 -7.41
C GLU A 718 24.45 17.30 -6.04
N SER A 719 24.12 18.13 -5.04
CA SER A 719 24.57 17.97 -3.64
C SER A 719 24.09 16.64 -3.03
N ILE A 720 22.80 16.28 -3.18
CA ILE A 720 22.25 15.01 -2.68
C ILE A 720 22.98 13.80 -3.30
N VAL A 721 23.31 13.85 -4.59
CA VAL A 721 24.02 12.78 -5.31
C VAL A 721 25.49 12.69 -4.91
N THR A 722 26.18 13.83 -4.77
CA THR A 722 27.64 13.89 -4.60
C THR A 722 28.12 13.90 -3.15
N ASN A 723 27.29 14.29 -2.18
CA ASN A 723 27.71 14.41 -0.79
C ASN A 723 28.17 13.05 -0.21
N PRO A 724 29.41 12.93 0.28
CA PRO A 724 29.97 11.67 0.76
C PRO A 724 29.59 11.32 2.20
N VAL A 725 28.94 12.22 2.95
CA VAL A 725 28.58 12.01 4.37
C VAL A 725 27.07 11.85 4.55
N ALA A 726 26.27 12.70 3.90
CA ALA A 726 24.82 12.70 4.00
C ALA A 726 24.18 13.29 2.73
N GLY A 727 23.47 12.47 1.96
CA GLY A 727 22.79 12.89 0.72
C GLY A 727 21.63 13.83 1.01
N PHE A 728 20.49 13.27 1.45
CA PHE A 728 19.37 14.08 1.91
C PHE A 728 19.69 14.73 3.27
N GLN A 729 19.23 15.97 3.48
CA GLN A 729 19.44 16.70 4.72
C GLN A 729 18.08 17.19 5.27
N PRO A 730 17.29 16.32 5.93
CA PRO A 730 15.88 16.57 6.24
C PRO A 730 15.57 17.81 7.08
N LEU A 731 16.51 18.28 7.89
CA LEU A 731 16.35 19.46 8.75
C LEU A 731 16.95 20.75 8.15
N ALA A 732 17.72 20.63 7.05
CA ALA A 732 18.21 21.76 6.25
C ALA A 732 17.39 21.97 4.96
N SER A 733 16.63 20.95 4.53
CA SER A 733 15.67 21.00 3.42
C SER A 733 14.49 21.92 3.75
N GLY A 734 14.67 23.23 3.60
CA GLY A 734 13.67 24.23 3.94
C GLY A 734 12.37 24.09 3.14
N THR A 735 11.31 23.61 3.79
CA THR A 735 9.96 23.54 3.22
C THR A 735 9.47 24.94 2.85
N ARG A 736 9.38 25.23 1.54
CA ARG A 736 8.90 26.52 1.01
C ARG A 736 7.46 26.78 1.45
N GLY A 737 7.27 27.71 2.39
CA GLY A 737 5.94 28.24 2.72
C GLY A 737 5.10 27.38 3.68
N ALA A 738 5.72 26.89 4.75
CA ALA A 738 5.17 26.03 5.84
C ALA A 738 5.21 24.52 5.58
N SER A 739 5.35 23.75 6.67
CA SER A 739 5.37 22.29 6.65
C SER A 739 3.94 21.76 6.80
N LEU A 740 3.45 21.04 5.78
CA LEU A 740 2.07 20.53 5.76
C LEU A 740 1.89 19.31 6.67
N TRP A 741 2.95 18.49 6.80
CA TRP A 741 2.92 17.17 7.46
C TRP A 741 4.12 16.91 8.38
N GLY A 742 4.95 17.93 8.60
CA GLY A 742 6.13 17.87 9.47
C GLY A 742 7.40 18.39 8.79
N LEU A 743 8.43 18.71 9.58
CA LEU A 743 9.77 18.97 9.09
C LEU A 743 10.45 17.65 8.71
N GLY A 744 11.08 17.63 7.53
CA GLY A 744 11.76 16.48 6.95
C GLY A 744 11.95 16.64 5.45
N THR A 745 12.57 15.64 4.79
CA THR A 745 12.60 15.58 3.32
C THR A 745 11.35 14.86 2.81
N TYR A 746 10.67 15.45 1.83
CA TYR A 746 9.40 14.97 1.27
C TYR A 746 9.68 14.16 -0.01
N PHE A 747 9.00 13.03 -0.17
CA PHE A 747 9.07 12.13 -1.32
C PHE A 747 7.65 11.80 -1.78
N ALA A 748 7.36 11.87 -3.08
CA ALA A 748 6.05 11.55 -3.63
C ALA A 748 6.01 10.11 -4.15
N ARG A 749 4.88 9.43 -3.98
CA ARG A 749 4.61 8.11 -4.58
C ARG A 749 4.76 8.16 -6.10
N ASP A 750 4.31 9.23 -6.75
CA ASP A 750 4.19 9.33 -8.20
C ASP A 750 5.01 10.49 -8.78
N ALA A 751 5.74 10.23 -9.86
CA ALA A 751 6.62 11.20 -10.51
C ALA A 751 5.86 12.41 -11.09
N SER A 752 4.62 12.21 -11.55
CA SER A 752 3.75 13.27 -12.08
C SER A 752 3.52 14.40 -11.07
N TYR A 753 3.33 14.08 -9.78
CA TYR A 753 3.23 15.09 -8.70
C TYR A 753 4.50 15.96 -8.62
N VAL A 754 5.68 15.34 -8.66
CA VAL A 754 6.98 16.03 -8.60
C VAL A 754 7.20 16.92 -9.83
N ALA A 755 6.81 16.42 -11.02
CA ALA A 755 6.96 17.14 -12.28
C ALA A 755 6.01 18.34 -12.40
N HIS A 756 4.73 18.18 -12.03
CA HIS A 756 3.70 19.21 -12.21
C HIS A 756 3.63 20.18 -11.02
N GLY A 757 3.94 19.75 -9.79
CA GLY A 757 3.96 20.61 -8.59
C GLY A 757 5.09 21.64 -8.51
N GLY A 758 5.86 21.83 -9.59
CA GLY A 758 6.98 22.79 -9.64
C GLY A 758 8.26 22.32 -8.96
N PHE A 759 8.30 21.09 -8.43
CA PHE A 759 9.45 20.54 -7.71
C PHE A 759 10.63 20.14 -8.59
N CYS A 760 10.52 20.25 -9.92
CA CYS A 760 11.65 20.02 -10.86
C CYS A 760 12.24 21.31 -11.45
N GLY A 761 11.85 22.48 -10.93
CA GLY A 761 12.28 23.79 -11.45
C GLY A 761 11.66 24.16 -12.81
N PRO A 762 12.12 25.27 -13.43
CA PRO A 762 11.74 25.62 -14.79
C PRO A 762 12.34 24.61 -15.80
N PRO A 763 11.73 24.41 -16.99
CA PRO A 763 12.37 23.67 -18.07
C PRO A 763 13.73 24.28 -18.44
N THR A 764 14.72 23.43 -18.72
CA THR A 764 16.01 23.83 -19.30
C THR A 764 16.24 23.07 -20.60
N ASN A 765 17.22 23.48 -21.39
CA ASN A 765 17.64 22.75 -22.60
C ASN A 765 18.12 21.33 -22.26
N ASP A 766 18.65 21.11 -21.06
CA ASP A 766 19.07 19.81 -20.52
C ASP A 766 17.93 19.04 -19.84
N GLY A 767 16.67 19.41 -20.12
CA GLY A 767 15.48 18.84 -19.51
C GLY A 767 15.22 19.25 -18.06
N ARG A 768 14.16 18.68 -17.49
CA ARG A 768 13.87 18.66 -16.06
C ARG A 768 14.52 17.43 -15.42
N GLN A 769 14.81 17.50 -14.13
CA GLN A 769 15.42 16.40 -13.39
C GLN A 769 14.65 16.09 -12.10
N MET A 770 14.59 14.80 -11.76
CA MET A 770 14.15 14.31 -10.45
C MET A 770 14.95 13.06 -10.06
N LEU A 771 14.98 12.75 -8.78
CA LEU A 771 15.54 11.54 -8.23
C LEU A 771 14.43 10.50 -8.01
N MET A 772 14.68 9.24 -8.38
CA MET A 772 13.92 8.09 -7.93
C MET A 772 14.71 7.37 -6.83
N CYS A 773 14.07 7.13 -5.70
CA CYS A 773 14.73 6.84 -4.44
C CYS A 773 14.12 5.62 -3.74
N LEU A 774 14.96 4.80 -3.11
CA LEU A 774 14.52 3.76 -2.19
C LEU A 774 14.45 4.37 -0.77
N VAL A 775 13.23 4.52 -0.25
CA VAL A 775 12.95 5.19 1.03
C VAL A 775 12.61 4.15 2.09
N ALA A 776 13.34 4.15 3.19
CA ALA A 776 13.05 3.35 4.38
C ALA A 776 11.97 4.06 5.21
N THR A 777 10.72 3.66 4.98
CA THR A 777 9.55 4.16 5.71
C THR A 777 9.44 3.61 7.13
N GLY A 778 9.95 2.40 7.37
CA GLY A 778 9.79 1.69 8.64
C GLY A 778 8.32 1.55 9.01
N MET A 779 7.99 1.79 10.29
CA MET A 779 6.61 2.02 10.72
C MET A 779 6.31 3.53 10.70
N PRO A 780 5.39 4.02 9.84
CA PRO A 780 5.05 5.42 9.69
C PRO A 780 3.84 5.86 10.53
N CYS A 781 3.73 7.15 10.86
CA CYS A 781 2.52 7.74 11.45
C CYS A 781 1.89 8.82 10.55
N LEU A 782 0.66 9.25 10.87
CA LEU A 782 0.06 10.40 10.17
C LEU A 782 0.89 11.67 10.44
N GLY A 783 1.31 12.31 9.35
CA GLY A 783 2.05 13.57 9.34
C GLY A 783 1.23 14.77 9.82
N ASP A 784 1.92 15.63 10.55
CA ASP A 784 1.39 16.68 11.41
C ASP A 784 2.25 17.94 11.28
N PRO A 785 1.67 19.14 11.07
CA PRO A 785 2.44 20.38 10.93
C PRO A 785 3.30 20.73 12.16
N TYR A 786 3.04 20.12 13.33
CA TYR A 786 3.83 20.32 14.55
C TYR A 786 4.99 19.32 14.73
N HIS A 787 5.16 18.32 13.85
CA HIS A 787 6.32 17.42 13.88
C HIS A 787 7.62 18.18 13.52
N LYS A 788 8.49 18.42 14.51
CA LYS A 788 9.75 19.17 14.34
C LYS A 788 10.97 18.25 14.20
N GLY A 789 10.95 17.34 13.22
CA GLY A 789 12.05 16.41 12.96
C GLY A 789 12.17 15.24 13.95
N VAL A 790 11.36 15.20 15.00
CA VAL A 790 11.25 14.07 15.93
C VAL A 790 9.79 13.63 15.98
N LEU A 791 9.54 12.37 15.64
CA LEU A 791 8.21 11.76 15.59
C LEU A 791 7.76 11.22 16.95
N PRO A 792 6.45 11.01 17.19
CA PRO A 792 5.94 10.39 18.42
C PRO A 792 6.53 8.98 18.67
N PHE A 793 6.43 8.52 19.92
CA PHE A 793 6.73 7.12 20.25
C PHE A 793 5.67 6.20 19.63
N ARG A 794 6.09 5.04 19.14
CA ARG A 794 5.19 3.97 18.68
C ARG A 794 4.99 2.96 19.81
N VAL A 795 6.06 2.23 20.14
CA VAL A 795 6.20 1.41 21.35
C VAL A 795 7.48 1.86 22.03
N ARG A 796 7.42 2.33 23.29
CA ARG A 796 8.60 2.92 23.96
C ARG A 796 9.69 1.84 24.15
N PRO A 797 10.99 2.14 23.89
CA PRO A 797 11.58 3.45 23.58
C PRO A 797 11.55 3.87 22.10
N HIS A 798 11.00 3.05 21.20
CA HIS A 798 11.02 3.26 19.76
C HIS A 798 10.00 4.31 19.30
N ARG A 799 10.35 5.02 18.24
CA ARG A 799 9.51 6.03 17.57
C ARG A 799 9.08 5.53 16.20
N TYR A 800 8.04 6.16 15.64
CA TYR A 800 7.76 6.02 14.22
C TYR A 800 8.97 6.47 13.40
N ASN A 801 9.23 5.80 12.29
CA ASN A 801 10.46 5.96 11.50
C ASN A 801 10.32 7.04 10.40
N SER A 802 9.10 7.27 9.93
CA SER A 802 8.71 8.30 8.97
C SER A 802 7.26 8.75 9.21
N SER A 803 6.76 9.71 8.44
CA SER A 803 5.35 10.12 8.48
C SER A 803 4.74 10.32 7.10
N VAL A 804 3.42 10.14 6.98
CA VAL A 804 2.68 10.15 5.70
C VAL A 804 1.55 11.18 5.65
N ASP A 805 1.16 11.59 4.44
CA ASP A 805 -0.04 12.39 4.18
C ASP A 805 -1.36 11.64 4.42
N SER A 806 -1.39 10.31 4.31
CA SER A 806 -2.61 9.52 4.44
C SER A 806 -2.32 8.12 4.99
N LEU A 807 -3.14 7.65 5.93
CA LEU A 807 -3.06 6.28 6.46
C LEU A 807 -3.83 5.25 5.59
N SER A 808 -4.69 5.68 4.66
CA SER A 808 -5.45 4.77 3.80
C SER A 808 -4.73 4.44 2.49
N SER A 809 -4.13 5.45 1.86
CA SER A 809 -3.29 5.35 0.66
C SER A 809 -2.35 6.56 0.64
N PRO A 810 -1.09 6.43 1.07
CA PRO A 810 -0.14 7.53 1.04
C PRO A 810 0.18 7.98 -0.38
N GLU A 811 0.33 9.29 -0.57
CA GLU A 811 0.90 9.88 -1.77
C GLU A 811 2.22 10.58 -1.48
N ILE A 812 2.49 10.96 -0.22
CA ILE A 812 3.68 11.69 0.24
C ILE A 812 4.24 11.05 1.50
N TYR A 813 5.52 10.70 1.44
CA TYR A 813 6.33 10.21 2.57
C TYR A 813 7.28 11.32 3.03
N ILE A 814 7.41 11.51 4.35
CA ILE A 814 8.30 12.50 4.96
C ILE A 814 9.23 11.79 5.93
N ILE A 815 10.53 11.78 5.62
CA ILE A 815 11.59 11.22 6.47
C ILE A 815 12.34 12.32 7.25
N GLN A 816 12.84 11.96 8.43
CA GLN A 816 13.53 12.88 9.34
C GLN A 816 15.03 12.59 9.47
N HIS A 817 15.51 11.44 9.00
CA HIS A 817 16.91 11.01 9.08
C HIS A 817 17.57 10.90 7.70
N PRO A 818 18.79 11.44 7.47
CA PRO A 818 19.50 11.37 6.18
C PRO A 818 19.58 9.97 5.56
N GLY A 819 19.98 8.96 6.34
CA GLY A 819 20.13 7.57 5.88
C GLY A 819 18.82 6.84 5.58
N ALA A 820 17.66 7.48 5.75
CA ALA A 820 16.35 6.88 5.48
C ALA A 820 15.94 6.93 3.99
N ALA A 821 16.74 7.52 3.10
CA ALA A 821 16.51 7.45 1.66
C ALA A 821 17.81 7.33 0.86
N ILE A 822 17.80 6.43 -0.12
CA ILE A 822 18.88 6.28 -1.12
C ILE A 822 18.44 7.00 -2.39
N PRO A 823 19.15 8.05 -2.86
CA PRO A 823 18.99 8.51 -4.23
C PRO A 823 19.57 7.40 -5.13
N ALA A 824 18.74 6.65 -5.84
CA ALA A 824 19.18 5.48 -6.61
C ALA A 824 19.29 5.78 -8.10
N TYR A 825 18.40 6.61 -8.64
CA TYR A 825 18.43 7.04 -10.04
C TYR A 825 18.17 8.55 -10.19
N LEU A 826 18.94 9.20 -11.05
CA LEU A 826 18.68 10.54 -11.58
C LEU A 826 17.99 10.39 -12.94
N ILE A 827 16.73 10.83 -13.03
CA ILE A 827 15.92 10.77 -14.24
C ILE A 827 15.88 12.17 -14.85
N THR A 828 16.33 12.28 -16.11
CA THR A 828 16.25 13.52 -16.91
C THR A 828 15.18 13.37 -17.97
N PHE A 829 14.25 14.31 -18.06
CA PHE A 829 13.05 14.21 -18.89
C PHE A 829 12.59 15.56 -19.47
N TYR A 830 11.77 15.50 -20.52
CA TYR A 830 11.06 16.65 -21.10
C TYR A 830 9.54 16.43 -20.96
N PRO A 831 8.76 17.43 -20.51
CA PRO A 831 7.30 17.32 -20.43
C PRO A 831 6.63 17.21 -21.81
#